data_AF-A0A178FLC4-F1
#
_entry.id   AF-A0A178FLC4-F1
#
_cell.length_a   1.000
_cell.length_b   1.000
_cell.length_c   1.000
_cell.angle_alpha   90.00
_cell.angle_beta   90.00
_cell.angle_gamma   90.00
#
_symmetry.space_group_name_H-M   'P 1'
#
loop_
_entity.id
_entity.type
_entity.pdbx_description
1 polymer ?
#
loop_
_entity_poly.entity_id
_entity_poly.type
_entity_poly.pdbx_seq_one_letter_code
_entity_poly.pdbx_strand_id
1 'polypeptide(L)'
;MAWLALLGLLALLPAIQPTWQANSYEINSTADSFVTAATPFTLRSTRPPECPPCFNCQLPAFKCHQFGKCNKFNGKCDCPPGFGGDDCAEPLCGSLPDGRDRTPRKGSTCQCKDGWSGINCNMCETNDACNAMMPEKEGGVCYRHHNGGETVAENYQMCEVTNRKIRDMLKEKKPQVTFSCKKEDKTCNFQFWVDQLESFYCSLDTCKWNMDITENQNITTYQCDNIKCGCVPGRMLCETTGVSLEPLFGQLTGPAKFTSTSTKGDSPKDGSAFSEPVIDKVISDLFGDKSILLDCYSSECLYKTAVPGYKPPVKVINTPLIAGVIAGCSLFIVGVILLIWYLSRRKAYNQYHALADDSDDEGSKLMADHKPASLQFENISYYINGQQILSGIRGIAKPGQVTAIMGASGAGKTTFLDILARKNKRGIVHGDIYVNGEKFNDSEYKKVVGFVDQEDTMLPTLTVHETILNSALLRLPRDMSDAAKQQRVYEVEKQLGIHHIKDQLIGSEEGKGRGISGGEKKRVSIACELVTSPSILFLDEPTSGLDAFNAFNVIECLVNLAKSYNRTVIFTIHQPRSNIVALFDQLILLGKGKTVFSGPYSSCQSYFDNIGYSCPPGFNIADYLVDLTMHASQSRSTEEPTVNVDSHDNNFRTASSSLRAVKSVASASNASIDNASAVDSGQELLLRPKDKRRSSLKQRQDRQLYTRKRGSGLESPPDPQTDNEDGHVMSLAERAQQWLPLSRQQGQVPPQIIQDPDHLPPIASGFVTDLDVLVSYYANSNVANAIRDEISSSVQDALAANGQANTSQQASDVVTGQMTGYARVGLIRQFIILSSRTWKNLYRNPMLMLTHYATAILLAVLSGYLFYGLTDDIKGFQNRLGLFFFLLALFGFSTLTSLTVFSSERLLFVRERANGYYSPVTYFTAKVLFDIVPLRLIPPIIMGVIVYPMVGLIPDWPEFSKFILVLVLFNLAAAGICLLIGIVFRDPGVANLIGSLVMLFSLLFAGLLLNHDAIPASALWLQTLSIFHYAFEALIVNEVTFLTLIDHKYGLDIEVPGASILSAFGFNNLALWNDVAGLGVISGISIIMAYAAMHFLLVEKR
;
A
#
# COMPACT_ATOMS: atom_id res chain seq x y z
N MET A 1 3.42 22.38 22.24
CA MET A 1 3.21 22.85 20.86
C MET A 1 4.51 22.66 20.09
N ALA A 2 4.60 21.67 19.21
CA ALA A 2 5.78 21.42 18.35
C ALA A 2 5.40 20.74 17.02
N TRP A 3 4.11 20.80 16.66
CA TRP A 3 3.49 20.11 15.51
C TRP A 3 2.61 21.08 14.69
N LEU A 4 2.89 22.38 14.79
CA LEU A 4 2.18 23.48 14.13
C LEU A 4 3.11 24.33 13.24
N ALA A 5 4.28 23.81 12.89
CA ALA A 5 5.29 24.49 12.05
C ALA A 5 5.48 23.84 10.66
N LEU A 6 4.66 22.83 10.32
CA LEU A 6 4.80 22.01 9.09
C LEU A 6 3.46 21.60 8.45
N LEU A 7 2.33 22.10 8.97
CA LEU A 7 0.97 21.84 8.46
C LEU A 7 0.17 23.15 8.43
N GLY A 8 0.70 24.17 7.74
CA GLY A 8 0.19 25.54 7.80
C GLY A 8 0.39 26.38 6.54
N LEU A 9 0.41 25.78 5.35
CA LEU A 9 0.48 26.53 4.08
C LEU A 9 -0.03 25.70 2.87
N LEU A 10 -1.28 25.21 2.93
CA LEU A 10 -1.91 24.51 1.79
C LEU A 10 -3.45 24.65 1.77
N ALA A 11 -3.92 25.91 1.76
CA ALA A 11 -5.36 26.23 1.67
C ALA A 11 -5.64 27.60 1.00
N LEU A 12 -4.87 27.97 -0.03
CA LEU A 12 -5.15 29.13 -0.90
C LEU A 12 -4.44 28.96 -2.25
N LEU A 13 -5.09 28.27 -3.19
CA LEU A 13 -4.66 28.14 -4.59
C LEU A 13 -5.88 28.26 -5.51
N PRO A 14 -5.98 29.28 -6.38
CA PRO A 14 -6.96 29.30 -7.45
C PRO A 14 -6.53 28.34 -8.58
N ALA A 15 -7.48 27.91 -9.41
CA ALA A 15 -7.18 27.07 -10.56
C ALA A 15 -6.39 27.85 -11.62
N ILE A 16 -5.18 27.40 -11.94
CA ILE A 16 -4.38 27.93 -13.05
C ILE A 16 -4.57 27.02 -14.27
N GLN A 17 -5.49 27.40 -15.14
CA GLN A 17 -5.49 26.92 -16.52
C GLN A 17 -4.36 27.62 -17.32
N PRO A 18 -3.84 27.03 -18.41
CA PRO A 18 -2.79 27.65 -19.22
C PRO A 18 -3.35 28.80 -20.09
N THR A 19 -3.61 29.95 -19.47
CA THR A 19 -3.95 31.19 -20.18
C THR A 19 -2.72 31.77 -20.85
N TRP A 20 -2.53 31.45 -22.13
CA TRP A 20 -1.59 32.14 -23.03
C TRP A 20 -2.07 33.58 -23.29
N GLN A 21 -1.84 34.49 -22.34
CA GLN A 21 -1.90 35.93 -22.60
C GLN A 21 -0.61 36.37 -23.29
N ALA A 22 -0.60 36.27 -24.62
CA ALA A 22 0.31 37.06 -25.42
C ALA A 22 -0.08 38.55 -25.26
N ASN A 23 0.78 39.33 -24.60
CA ASN A 23 0.71 40.79 -24.71
C ASN A 23 1.22 41.20 -26.09
N SER A 24 0.30 41.18 -27.05
CA SER A 24 0.48 41.78 -28.36
C SER A 24 0.79 43.27 -28.22
N TYR A 25 1.97 43.69 -28.67
CA TYR A 25 2.03 44.94 -29.41
C TYR A 25 1.21 44.78 -30.71
N GLU A 26 0.54 45.84 -31.14
CA GLU A 26 -0.42 45.77 -32.25
C GLU A 26 0.26 45.37 -33.57
N ILE A 27 -0.18 44.26 -34.16
CA ILE A 27 -0.14 44.04 -35.60
C ILE A 27 -1.56 43.66 -36.01
N ASN A 28 -2.25 44.59 -36.67
CA ASN A 28 -3.65 44.41 -37.07
C ASN A 28 -3.80 43.26 -38.08
N SER A 29 -4.78 42.39 -37.82
CA SER A 29 -5.20 41.37 -38.77
C SER A 29 -6.22 41.95 -39.76
N THR A 30 -5.98 41.76 -41.06
CA THR A 30 -7.05 41.44 -42.00
C THR A 30 -6.58 40.33 -42.93
N ALA A 31 -6.99 39.10 -42.63
CA ALA A 31 -7.38 38.24 -43.73
C ALA A 31 -8.70 38.80 -44.28
N ASP A 32 -8.86 38.93 -45.60
CA ASP A 32 -9.63 37.91 -46.28
C ASP A 32 -9.44 37.89 -47.81
N SER A 33 -9.78 36.74 -48.39
CA SER A 33 -10.13 36.50 -49.79
C SER A 33 -9.05 36.43 -50.88
N PHE A 34 -9.31 35.52 -51.84
CA PHE A 34 -8.73 35.34 -53.18
C PHE A 34 -7.25 35.00 -53.37
N VAL A 35 -6.97 33.69 -53.26
CA VAL A 35 -6.09 33.01 -54.22
C VAL A 35 -6.93 32.58 -55.44
N THR A 36 -6.78 33.25 -56.59
CA THR A 36 -6.97 32.61 -57.91
C THR A 36 -6.29 33.41 -59.05
N ALA A 37 -5.38 32.74 -59.75
CA ALA A 37 -4.87 32.99 -61.10
C ALA A 37 -4.92 34.43 -61.71
N ALA A 38 -3.75 35.10 -61.75
CA ALA A 38 -3.27 35.79 -62.96
C ALA A 38 -1.74 36.03 -62.92
N THR A 39 -1.09 35.95 -64.07
CA THR A 39 0.21 36.55 -64.37
C THR A 39 -0.01 37.74 -65.34
N PRO A 40 1.03 38.45 -65.80
CA PRO A 40 1.96 39.28 -65.05
C PRO A 40 1.85 40.77 -65.47
N PHE A 41 2.68 41.66 -64.89
CA PHE A 41 2.82 43.08 -65.30
C PHE A 41 1.53 43.92 -65.41
N THR A 42 1.18 44.67 -64.36
CA THR A 42 1.36 46.15 -64.37
C THR A 42 0.81 46.82 -63.11
N LEU A 43 1.70 47.53 -62.39
CA LEU A 43 1.44 48.91 -61.99
C LEU A 43 2.79 49.60 -61.77
N ARG A 44 2.90 50.87 -62.16
CA ARG A 44 4.16 51.61 -62.33
C ARG A 44 4.34 52.66 -61.24
N SER A 45 5.61 52.97 -60.98
CA SER A 45 6.10 54.33 -60.71
C SER A 45 5.49 55.12 -59.53
N THR A 46 6.20 55.11 -58.40
CA THR A 46 6.91 56.32 -57.91
C THR A 46 8.09 55.90 -57.03
N ARG A 47 9.20 55.50 -57.67
CA ARG A 47 10.52 55.40 -56.98
C ARG A 47 11.22 56.75 -57.14
N PRO A 48 11.68 57.42 -56.07
CA PRO A 48 12.51 58.60 -56.20
C PRO A 48 13.80 58.28 -56.98
N PRO A 49 14.30 59.19 -57.85
CA PRO A 49 15.47 58.93 -58.67
C PRO A 49 16.77 58.73 -57.87
N GLU A 50 16.78 59.13 -56.59
CA GLU A 50 17.93 59.05 -55.68
C GLU A 50 17.99 57.75 -54.87
N CYS A 51 16.96 56.88 -54.90
CA CYS A 51 16.94 55.67 -54.08
C CYS A 51 17.69 54.50 -54.76
N PRO A 52 18.90 54.10 -54.33
CA PRO A 52 19.65 52.98 -54.92
C PRO A 52 18.88 51.65 -54.75
N PRO A 53 19.04 50.67 -55.67
CA PRO A 53 18.33 49.39 -55.59
C PRO A 53 18.57 48.69 -54.25
N CYS A 54 17.55 47.98 -53.76
CA CYS A 54 17.69 47.15 -52.56
C CYS A 54 18.69 46.02 -52.85
N PHE A 55 19.47 45.62 -51.84
CA PHE A 55 20.45 44.54 -52.02
C PHE A 55 19.76 43.27 -52.54
N ASN A 56 20.30 42.72 -53.63
CA ASN A 56 19.92 41.40 -54.14
C ASN A 56 21.13 40.79 -54.85
N CYS A 57 21.74 39.76 -54.26
CA CYS A 57 22.93 39.09 -54.77
C CYS A 57 22.75 38.37 -56.12
N GLN A 58 21.53 38.31 -56.67
CA GLN A 58 21.28 37.84 -58.04
C GLN A 58 21.54 38.92 -59.10
N LEU A 59 21.59 40.20 -58.72
CA LEU A 59 21.87 41.31 -59.63
C LEU A 59 23.39 41.54 -59.70
N PRO A 60 23.98 41.73 -60.89
CA PRO A 60 25.44 41.85 -61.05
C PRO A 60 26.06 43.11 -60.41
N ALA A 61 25.23 44.04 -59.93
CA ALA A 61 25.67 45.20 -59.14
C ALA A 61 25.99 44.86 -57.67
N PHE A 62 25.56 43.68 -57.19
CA PHE A 62 25.76 43.21 -55.83
C PHE A 62 26.55 41.90 -55.83
N LYS A 63 27.38 41.69 -54.81
CA LYS A 63 28.20 40.48 -54.64
C LYS A 63 28.10 40.03 -53.17
N CYS A 64 28.19 38.73 -52.93
CA CYS A 64 28.42 38.22 -51.58
C CYS A 64 29.91 38.28 -51.26
N HIS A 65 30.24 39.00 -50.19
CA HIS A 65 31.56 38.93 -49.56
C HIS A 65 31.73 37.59 -48.82
N GLN A 66 32.96 37.28 -48.40
CA GLN A 66 33.34 36.00 -47.77
C GLN A 66 32.96 34.74 -48.57
N PHE A 67 32.74 34.88 -49.89
CA PHE A 67 32.23 33.82 -50.77
C PHE A 67 30.89 33.20 -50.30
N GLY A 68 30.08 33.98 -49.56
CA GLY A 68 28.76 33.58 -49.10
C GLY A 68 27.84 33.13 -50.24
N LYS A 69 27.02 32.11 -50.02
CA LYS A 69 26.14 31.54 -51.05
C LYS A 69 24.94 32.48 -51.25
N CYS A 70 24.69 32.94 -52.49
CA CYS A 70 23.54 33.79 -52.76
C CYS A 70 22.23 33.01 -52.64
N ASN A 71 21.39 33.39 -51.66
CA ASN A 71 20.14 32.70 -51.37
C ASN A 71 19.07 33.08 -52.40
N LYS A 72 18.59 32.09 -53.15
CA LYS A 72 17.71 32.32 -54.31
C LYS A 72 16.30 32.80 -53.96
N PHE A 73 15.87 32.68 -52.70
CA PHE A 73 14.49 32.97 -52.29
C PHE A 73 14.31 34.38 -51.72
N ASN A 74 15.33 34.94 -51.06
CA ASN A 74 15.26 36.26 -50.43
C ASN A 74 16.26 37.29 -51.02
N GLY A 75 17.19 36.88 -51.89
CA GLY A 75 18.20 37.75 -52.49
C GLY A 75 19.34 38.16 -51.56
N LYS A 76 19.41 37.63 -50.34
CA LYS A 76 20.49 37.88 -49.37
C LYS A 76 21.58 36.82 -49.48
N CYS A 77 22.75 37.10 -48.94
CA CYS A 77 23.84 36.15 -48.86
C CYS A 77 23.74 35.27 -47.60
N ASP A 78 23.90 33.95 -47.72
CA ASP A 78 24.07 33.06 -46.59
C ASP A 78 25.54 33.12 -46.12
N CYS A 79 25.76 33.84 -45.02
CA CYS A 79 27.09 34.21 -44.51
C CYS A 79 27.77 33.12 -43.66
N PRO A 80 29.11 33.03 -43.68
CA PRO A 80 29.86 32.13 -42.81
C PRO A 80 29.85 32.61 -41.34
N PRO A 81 30.06 31.72 -40.35
CA PRO A 81 30.01 32.07 -38.94
C PRO A 81 30.99 33.19 -38.55
N GLY A 82 30.46 34.23 -37.92
CA GLY A 82 31.21 35.46 -37.60
C GLY A 82 31.04 36.60 -38.61
N PHE A 83 30.26 36.42 -39.67
CA PHE A 83 29.91 37.48 -40.62
C PHE A 83 28.39 37.60 -40.84
N GLY A 84 27.94 38.80 -41.18
CA GLY A 84 26.54 39.16 -41.37
C GLY A 84 26.37 40.43 -42.22
N GLY A 85 25.23 41.10 -42.06
CA GLY A 85 24.71 42.02 -43.08
C GLY A 85 24.05 41.26 -44.24
N ASP A 86 23.50 41.99 -45.21
CA ASP A 86 22.82 41.36 -46.36
C ASP A 86 23.81 40.79 -47.39
N ASP A 87 25.06 41.27 -47.36
CA ASP A 87 26.15 41.01 -48.30
C ASP A 87 27.33 40.21 -47.69
N CYS A 88 27.28 39.91 -46.39
CA CYS A 88 28.36 39.29 -45.59
C CYS A 88 29.62 40.14 -45.36
N ALA A 89 29.54 41.47 -45.47
CA ALA A 89 30.68 42.35 -45.18
C ALA A 89 30.83 42.73 -43.68
N GLU A 90 29.81 42.54 -42.85
CA GLU A 90 29.84 42.96 -41.43
C GLU A 90 30.38 41.85 -40.50
N PRO A 91 31.45 42.07 -39.73
CA PRO A 91 31.89 41.12 -38.70
C PRO A 91 30.96 41.14 -37.47
N LEU A 92 30.64 39.95 -36.94
CA LEU A 92 29.71 39.73 -35.84
C LEU A 92 30.42 39.24 -34.56
N CYS A 93 29.99 39.75 -33.41
CA CYS A 93 30.50 39.40 -32.08
C CYS A 93 29.44 38.64 -31.24
N GLY A 94 29.87 37.94 -30.18
CA GLY A 94 28.99 37.16 -29.29
C GLY A 94 29.64 35.84 -28.88
N SER A 95 28.94 34.72 -29.08
CA SER A 95 29.49 33.37 -29.10
C SER A 95 28.98 32.57 -30.29
N LEU A 96 29.60 31.42 -30.63
CA LEU A 96 29.14 30.58 -31.75
C LEU A 96 27.69 30.02 -31.60
N PRO A 97 27.22 29.61 -30.41
CA PRO A 97 25.82 29.23 -30.18
C PRO A 97 24.77 30.28 -30.55
N ASP A 98 25.12 31.58 -30.54
CA ASP A 98 24.20 32.67 -30.89
C ASP A 98 23.82 32.68 -32.39
N GLY A 99 24.58 31.98 -33.24
CA GLY A 99 24.26 31.79 -34.66
C GLY A 99 24.02 33.10 -35.41
N ARG A 100 22.76 33.35 -35.80
CA ARG A 100 22.32 34.54 -36.55
C ARG A 100 21.95 35.74 -35.64
N ASP A 101 21.80 35.53 -34.33
CA ASP A 101 21.44 36.58 -33.37
C ASP A 101 22.67 37.32 -32.80
N ARG A 102 23.87 36.96 -33.27
CA ARG A 102 25.13 37.67 -32.98
C ARG A 102 25.07 39.13 -33.42
N THR A 103 25.56 40.03 -32.56
CA THR A 103 25.50 41.48 -32.83
C THR A 103 26.64 41.97 -33.72
N PRO A 104 26.40 42.85 -34.71
CA PRO A 104 27.47 43.50 -35.48
C PRO A 104 28.47 44.26 -34.60
N ARG A 105 29.75 44.24 -35.00
CA ARG A 105 30.88 44.83 -34.28
C ARG A 105 30.81 46.36 -34.24
N LYS A 106 30.69 46.93 -33.03
CA LYS A 106 30.50 48.38 -32.81
C LYS A 106 31.80 49.18 -32.56
N GLY A 107 32.98 48.57 -32.71
CA GLY A 107 34.25 49.20 -32.37
C GLY A 107 35.49 48.47 -32.91
N SER A 108 36.67 48.94 -32.51
CA SER A 108 37.97 48.41 -32.99
C SER A 108 38.25 46.97 -32.56
N THR A 109 37.52 46.41 -31.60
CA THR A 109 37.58 44.98 -31.22
C THR A 109 36.16 44.40 -31.11
N CYS A 110 36.03 43.07 -31.14
CA CYS A 110 34.79 42.40 -30.76
C CYS A 110 34.67 42.23 -29.23
N GLN A 111 33.43 42.18 -28.75
CA GLN A 111 33.09 41.76 -27.39
C GLN A 111 32.59 40.31 -27.46
N CYS A 112 33.33 39.38 -26.88
CA CYS A 112 32.98 37.97 -26.82
C CYS A 112 32.33 37.61 -25.48
N LYS A 113 31.49 36.58 -25.47
CA LYS A 113 30.95 36.01 -24.22
C LYS A 113 32.02 35.17 -23.52
N ASP A 114 31.82 34.91 -22.23
CA ASP A 114 32.76 34.13 -21.41
C ASP A 114 33.11 32.77 -22.05
N GLY A 115 34.40 32.45 -22.09
CA GLY A 115 34.92 31.23 -22.73
C GLY A 115 34.97 31.24 -24.26
N TRP A 116 34.73 32.39 -24.92
CA TRP A 116 34.88 32.56 -26.37
C TRP A 116 35.92 33.65 -26.72
N SER A 117 36.73 33.42 -27.76
CA SER A 117 37.78 34.36 -28.19
C SER A 117 38.02 34.37 -29.72
N GLY A 118 39.04 35.13 -30.15
CA GLY A 118 39.32 35.44 -31.56
C GLY A 118 38.56 36.66 -32.10
N ILE A 119 38.99 37.20 -33.25
CA ILE A 119 38.53 38.49 -33.82
C ILE A 119 37.01 38.54 -34.02
N ASN A 120 36.39 37.42 -34.38
CA ASN A 120 34.92 37.28 -34.53
C ASN A 120 34.31 36.34 -33.47
N CYS A 121 34.95 36.11 -32.31
CA CYS A 121 34.42 35.28 -31.22
C CYS A 121 34.07 33.82 -31.60
N ASN A 122 34.82 33.21 -32.51
CA ASN A 122 34.55 31.85 -33.01
C ASN A 122 35.35 30.75 -32.31
N MET A 123 36.39 31.11 -31.54
CA MET A 123 37.20 30.12 -30.82
C MET A 123 36.64 29.85 -29.43
N CYS A 124 36.69 28.60 -28.98
CA CYS A 124 36.39 28.25 -27.60
C CYS A 124 37.66 28.29 -26.73
N GLU A 125 37.49 28.60 -25.44
CA GLU A 125 38.56 28.59 -24.45
C GLU A 125 38.29 27.63 -23.27
N THR A 126 37.01 27.34 -22.99
CA THR A 126 36.59 26.44 -21.91
C THR A 126 35.63 25.38 -22.44
N ASN A 127 35.54 24.25 -21.73
CA ASN A 127 34.56 23.20 -22.06
C ASN A 127 33.11 23.70 -21.89
N ASP A 128 32.87 24.53 -20.87
CA ASP A 128 31.53 25.07 -20.58
C ASP A 128 31.00 25.99 -21.67
N ALA A 129 31.88 26.67 -22.41
CA ALA A 129 31.52 27.43 -23.61
C ALA A 129 30.91 26.51 -24.71
N CYS A 130 31.44 25.29 -24.83
CA CYS A 130 30.97 24.30 -25.81
C CYS A 130 29.69 23.56 -25.38
N ASN A 131 29.34 23.52 -24.10
CA ASN A 131 28.09 22.90 -23.62
C ASN A 131 26.86 23.44 -24.35
N ALA A 132 26.83 24.75 -24.65
CA ALA A 132 25.73 25.38 -25.38
C ALA A 132 25.60 24.96 -26.86
N MET A 133 26.60 24.27 -27.43
CA MET A 133 26.54 23.64 -28.76
C MET A 133 26.01 22.19 -28.71
N MET A 134 25.82 21.60 -27.52
CA MET A 134 25.45 20.19 -27.35
C MET A 134 23.94 20.02 -27.11
N PRO A 135 23.29 18.95 -27.63
CA PRO A 135 21.84 18.78 -27.54
C PRO A 135 21.29 18.78 -26.10
N GLU A 136 22.02 18.17 -25.17
CA GLU A 136 21.64 18.06 -23.76
C GLU A 136 22.10 19.26 -22.90
N LYS A 137 22.81 20.22 -23.51
CA LYS A 137 23.47 21.37 -22.85
C LYS A 137 24.54 21.00 -21.81
N GLU A 138 25.03 19.77 -21.85
CA GLU A 138 26.18 19.27 -21.07
C GLU A 138 27.09 18.42 -21.98
N GLY A 139 28.23 17.96 -21.46
CA GLY A 139 29.12 17.02 -22.15
C GLY A 139 29.99 17.60 -23.28
N GLY A 140 30.01 18.93 -23.44
CA GLY A 140 30.85 19.61 -24.42
C GLY A 140 32.32 19.68 -24.02
N VAL A 141 33.22 19.57 -25.00
CA VAL A 141 34.67 19.69 -24.84
C VAL A 141 35.22 20.67 -25.86
N CYS A 142 36.04 21.61 -25.41
CA CYS A 142 36.79 22.50 -26.29
C CYS A 142 38.12 21.83 -26.68
N TYR A 143 38.20 21.33 -27.91
CA TYR A 143 39.38 20.64 -28.45
C TYR A 143 40.40 21.66 -28.96
N ARG A 144 41.10 22.33 -28.02
CA ARG A 144 42.05 23.42 -28.30
C ARG A 144 43.51 22.94 -28.40
N HIS A 145 44.23 23.37 -29.43
CA HIS A 145 45.66 23.06 -29.62
C HIS A 145 46.49 24.31 -29.95
N HIS A 146 47.81 24.18 -29.81
CA HIS A 146 48.82 25.18 -30.17
C HIS A 146 49.67 24.60 -31.31
N ASN A 147 49.76 25.33 -32.43
CA ASN A 147 50.47 24.92 -33.66
C ASN A 147 50.21 23.46 -34.08
N GLY A 148 48.94 23.03 -34.04
CA GLY A 148 48.52 21.66 -34.33
C GLY A 148 46.99 21.47 -34.29
N GLY A 149 46.55 20.22 -34.20
CA GLY A 149 45.13 19.80 -34.21
C GLY A 149 44.62 19.41 -35.61
N GLU A 150 44.10 18.18 -35.73
CA GLU A 150 43.26 17.76 -36.86
C GLU A 150 41.87 18.40 -36.73
N THR A 151 41.20 18.71 -37.85
CA THR A 151 39.79 19.12 -37.84
C THR A 151 38.88 17.89 -37.80
N VAL A 152 38.17 17.71 -36.69
CA VAL A 152 37.21 16.62 -36.44
C VAL A 152 35.81 16.97 -36.93
N ALA A 153 35.39 18.23 -36.81
CA ALA A 153 34.09 18.72 -37.28
C ALA A 153 34.21 20.09 -37.97
N GLU A 154 34.51 21.14 -37.20
CA GLU A 154 34.64 22.53 -37.70
C GLU A 154 35.62 23.30 -36.80
N ASN A 155 36.83 23.51 -37.32
CA ASN A 155 37.97 24.08 -36.60
C ASN A 155 38.12 25.56 -36.92
N TYR A 156 38.27 26.37 -35.87
CA TYR A 156 38.56 27.79 -35.94
C TYR A 156 39.94 28.07 -35.35
N GLN A 157 40.81 28.68 -36.14
CA GLN A 157 42.18 29.03 -35.77
C GLN A 157 42.42 30.54 -35.83
N MET A 158 43.15 31.05 -34.84
CA MET A 158 43.67 32.42 -34.80
C MET A 158 45.19 32.36 -34.75
N CYS A 159 45.83 33.17 -35.58
CA CYS A 159 47.28 33.20 -35.72
C CYS A 159 47.84 34.62 -35.65
N GLU A 160 48.98 34.81 -34.98
CA GLU A 160 49.82 36.00 -35.15
C GLU A 160 50.85 35.76 -36.25
N VAL A 161 51.16 36.79 -37.06
CA VAL A 161 52.17 36.67 -38.13
C VAL A 161 53.58 36.88 -37.55
N THR A 162 54.47 35.91 -37.73
CA THR A 162 55.81 35.89 -37.12
C THR A 162 56.92 36.40 -38.04
N ASN A 163 56.66 36.58 -39.34
CA ASN A 163 57.58 37.22 -40.29
C ASN A 163 58.03 38.61 -39.79
N ARG A 164 59.31 38.76 -39.45
CA ARG A 164 59.87 40.00 -38.87
C ARG A 164 59.62 41.21 -39.78
N LYS A 165 59.94 41.10 -41.06
CA LYS A 165 59.84 42.21 -42.04
C LYS A 165 58.40 42.66 -42.29
N ILE A 166 57.42 41.75 -42.19
CA ILE A 166 56.00 42.10 -42.28
C ILE A 166 55.59 42.95 -41.07
N ARG A 167 56.04 42.58 -39.86
CA ARG A 167 55.84 43.40 -38.65
C ARG A 167 56.56 44.75 -38.75
N ASP A 168 57.82 44.76 -39.20
CA ASP A 168 58.62 45.99 -39.34
C ASP A 168 57.97 47.00 -40.32
N MET A 169 57.38 46.52 -41.42
CA MET A 169 56.64 47.35 -42.37
C MET A 169 55.35 47.94 -41.77
N LEU A 170 54.62 47.15 -40.98
CA LEU A 170 53.32 47.54 -40.40
C LEU A 170 53.44 48.38 -39.12
N LYS A 171 54.64 48.44 -38.51
CA LYS A 171 54.99 49.20 -37.31
C LYS A 171 54.11 48.85 -36.10
N GLU A 172 53.17 49.73 -35.74
CA GLU A 172 52.29 49.55 -34.58
C GLU A 172 51.05 48.70 -34.92
N LYS A 173 50.70 48.56 -36.20
CA LYS A 173 49.54 47.76 -36.63
C LYS A 173 49.87 46.27 -36.58
N LYS A 174 49.05 45.50 -35.85
CA LYS A 174 49.26 44.05 -35.69
C LYS A 174 48.77 43.24 -36.90
N PRO A 175 49.64 42.49 -37.61
CA PRO A 175 49.19 41.48 -38.58
C PRO A 175 48.71 40.21 -37.89
N GLN A 176 47.51 39.74 -38.24
CA GLN A 176 46.90 38.52 -37.73
C GLN A 176 46.23 37.74 -38.87
N VAL A 177 46.03 36.45 -38.69
CA VAL A 177 45.37 35.56 -39.67
C VAL A 177 44.31 34.72 -38.98
N THR A 178 43.15 34.57 -39.62
CA THR A 178 42.20 33.50 -39.30
C THR A 178 42.31 32.38 -40.33
N PHE A 179 42.26 31.14 -39.86
CA PHE A 179 42.12 29.96 -40.71
C PHE A 179 41.02 29.07 -40.13
N SER A 180 40.05 28.67 -40.95
CA SER A 180 38.93 27.83 -40.48
C SER A 180 38.59 26.75 -41.49
N CYS A 181 38.39 25.51 -41.05
CA CYS A 181 38.10 24.36 -41.91
C CYS A 181 36.86 23.60 -41.43
N LYS A 182 36.03 23.12 -42.35
CA LYS A 182 34.84 22.32 -42.06
C LYS A 182 34.91 20.95 -42.74
N LYS A 183 34.78 19.86 -41.97
CA LYS A 183 34.98 18.47 -42.44
C LYS A 183 33.92 17.98 -43.43
N GLU A 184 32.68 18.42 -43.23
CA GLU A 184 31.52 18.05 -44.06
C GLU A 184 31.66 18.56 -45.51
N ASP A 185 31.86 19.87 -45.68
CA ASP A 185 31.98 20.52 -47.02
C ASP A 185 33.38 20.37 -47.65
N LYS A 186 34.41 19.96 -46.89
CA LYS A 186 35.83 19.93 -47.30
C LYS A 186 36.35 21.27 -47.82
N THR A 187 35.86 22.35 -47.20
CA THR A 187 36.27 23.73 -47.47
C THR A 187 37.05 24.30 -46.29
N CYS A 188 38.02 25.15 -46.59
CA CYS A 188 38.70 26.00 -45.61
C CYS A 188 38.62 27.47 -46.06
N ASN A 189 38.71 28.40 -45.12
CA ASN A 189 38.83 29.83 -45.40
C ASN A 189 40.07 30.37 -44.69
N PHE A 190 40.79 31.27 -45.36
CA PHE A 190 41.97 31.98 -44.87
C PHE A 190 41.71 33.48 -44.99
N GLN A 191 41.92 34.26 -43.94
CA GLN A 191 41.68 35.71 -43.98
C GLN A 191 42.82 36.45 -43.29
N PHE A 192 43.29 37.53 -43.92
CA PHE A 192 44.41 38.33 -43.43
C PHE A 192 43.92 39.65 -42.84
N TRP A 193 44.32 39.92 -41.60
CA TRP A 193 43.88 41.06 -40.80
C TRP A 193 45.06 41.97 -40.46
N VAL A 194 44.83 43.28 -40.51
CA VAL A 194 45.77 44.29 -40.03
C VAL A 194 45.03 45.15 -39.02
N ASP A 195 45.48 45.14 -37.77
CA ASP A 195 44.86 45.84 -36.64
C ASP A 195 43.37 45.44 -36.45
N GLN A 196 43.11 44.12 -36.50
CA GLN A 196 41.77 43.50 -36.49
C GLN A 196 40.82 43.99 -37.60
N LEU A 197 41.32 44.64 -38.65
CA LEU A 197 40.56 44.98 -39.86
C LEU A 197 41.00 44.05 -41.00
N GLU A 198 40.03 43.37 -41.59
CA GLU A 198 40.27 42.46 -42.71
C GLU A 198 40.84 43.23 -43.91
N SER A 199 41.82 42.62 -44.57
CA SER A 199 42.47 43.17 -45.76
C SER A 199 42.08 42.37 -47.00
N PHE A 200 42.29 41.06 -46.98
CA PHE A 200 41.83 40.13 -48.01
C PHE A 200 41.40 38.79 -47.39
N TYR A 201 40.52 38.09 -48.08
CA TYR A 201 40.00 36.78 -47.70
C TYR A 201 40.09 35.80 -48.86
N CYS A 202 40.32 34.53 -48.55
CA CYS A 202 40.45 33.45 -49.51
C CYS A 202 39.57 32.27 -49.08
N SER A 203 38.78 31.74 -50.01
CA SER A 203 38.10 30.45 -49.83
C SER A 203 38.85 29.37 -50.60
N LEU A 204 39.00 28.22 -49.95
CA LEU A 204 39.72 27.05 -50.41
C LEU A 204 38.75 25.88 -50.46
N ASP A 205 38.74 25.16 -51.57
CA ASP A 205 37.87 23.99 -51.78
C ASP A 205 38.68 22.73 -52.13
N THR A 206 38.00 21.58 -52.13
CA THR A 206 38.58 20.23 -52.25
C THR A 206 39.73 19.92 -51.27
N CYS A 207 39.65 20.48 -50.07
CA CYS A 207 40.66 20.33 -49.02
C CYS A 207 40.77 18.90 -48.48
N LYS A 208 42.00 18.51 -48.13
CA LYS A 208 42.39 17.27 -47.46
C LYS A 208 43.33 17.64 -46.32
N TRP A 209 43.28 16.93 -45.20
CA TRP A 209 44.22 17.11 -44.11
C TRP A 209 44.58 15.80 -43.43
N ASN A 210 45.74 15.79 -42.79
CA ASN A 210 46.27 14.68 -42.00
C ASN A 210 47.04 15.20 -40.79
N MET A 211 47.18 14.36 -39.75
CA MET A 211 48.01 14.62 -38.58
C MET A 211 49.04 13.50 -38.42
N ASP A 212 50.29 13.79 -38.76
CA ASP A 212 51.42 12.87 -38.63
C ASP A 212 52.03 13.03 -37.23
N ILE A 213 51.88 11.99 -36.40
CA ILE A 213 52.35 11.95 -35.01
C ILE A 213 53.64 11.12 -34.94
N THR A 214 54.72 11.74 -34.49
CA THR A 214 56.00 11.07 -34.18
C THR A 214 56.32 11.23 -32.69
N GLU A 215 57.24 10.44 -32.15
CA GLU A 215 57.55 10.40 -30.71
C GLU A 215 57.89 11.77 -30.08
N ASN A 216 58.41 12.71 -30.88
CA ASN A 216 58.86 14.03 -30.42
C ASN A 216 58.16 15.21 -31.10
N GLN A 217 57.38 14.98 -32.17
CA GLN A 217 56.84 16.03 -33.03
C GLN A 217 55.50 15.64 -33.66
N ASN A 218 54.52 16.54 -33.55
CA ASN A 218 53.24 16.49 -34.23
C ASN A 218 53.27 17.44 -35.43
N ILE A 219 52.88 16.96 -36.61
CA ILE A 219 52.76 17.77 -37.83
C ILE A 219 51.35 17.64 -38.37
N THR A 220 50.61 18.74 -38.46
CA THR A 220 49.32 18.77 -39.18
C THR A 220 49.50 19.45 -40.52
N THR A 221 49.05 18.82 -41.59
CA THR A 221 49.11 19.40 -42.94
C THR A 221 47.72 19.42 -43.55
N TYR A 222 47.29 20.61 -43.95
CA TYR A 222 46.11 20.89 -44.75
C TYR A 222 46.58 21.22 -46.17
N GLN A 223 46.03 20.57 -47.18
CA GLN A 223 46.26 20.85 -48.60
C GLN A 223 44.91 20.98 -49.32
N CYS A 224 44.70 22.08 -50.03
CA CYS A 224 43.51 22.33 -50.83
C CYS A 224 43.93 22.52 -52.29
N ASP A 225 43.26 21.83 -53.21
CA ASP A 225 43.69 21.83 -54.61
C ASP A 225 43.26 23.13 -55.33
N ASN A 226 42.17 23.77 -54.90
CA ASN A 226 41.73 25.09 -55.40
C ASN A 226 41.77 26.17 -54.31
N ILE A 227 42.07 27.41 -54.72
CA ILE A 227 41.99 28.63 -53.88
C ILE A 227 41.44 29.80 -54.70
N LYS A 228 40.62 30.66 -54.07
CA LYS A 228 40.05 31.88 -54.66
C LYS A 228 40.11 33.00 -53.62
N CYS A 229 40.71 34.14 -53.95
CA CYS A 229 40.87 35.27 -53.03
C CYS A 229 40.14 36.53 -53.49
N GLY A 230 39.75 37.38 -52.56
CA GLY A 230 39.13 38.68 -52.78
C GLY A 230 39.69 39.75 -51.84
N CYS A 231 39.87 40.96 -52.37
CA CYS A 231 40.28 42.14 -51.60
C CYS A 231 39.06 42.84 -50.98
N VAL A 232 39.27 43.47 -49.82
CA VAL A 232 38.30 44.38 -49.21
C VAL A 232 38.70 45.82 -49.57
N PRO A 233 37.81 46.65 -50.16
CA PRO A 233 38.15 47.98 -50.66
C PRO A 233 38.56 48.95 -49.54
N GLY A 234 39.40 49.93 -49.87
CA GLY A 234 40.02 50.88 -48.95
C GLY A 234 41.09 50.30 -48.00
N ARG A 235 41.28 48.97 -47.96
CA ARG A 235 42.15 48.32 -46.96
C ARG A 235 43.62 48.30 -47.39
N MET A 236 44.47 48.10 -46.39
CA MET A 236 45.93 47.96 -46.55
C MET A 236 46.23 46.69 -47.35
N LEU A 237 47.32 46.66 -48.13
CA LEU A 237 47.66 45.60 -49.10
C LEU A 237 46.69 45.42 -50.28
N CYS A 238 45.50 46.05 -50.27
CA CYS A 238 44.55 46.05 -51.38
C CYS A 238 44.51 47.38 -52.13
N GLU A 239 44.41 48.52 -51.43
CA GLU A 239 44.32 49.84 -52.08
C GLU A 239 45.20 50.92 -51.42
N THR A 240 45.31 50.96 -50.09
CA THR A 240 45.89 52.11 -49.38
C THR A 240 47.43 52.13 -49.26
N THR A 241 48.13 51.22 -49.94
CA THR A 241 49.61 51.13 -49.96
C THR A 241 50.14 50.72 -51.33
N GLY A 242 51.34 51.20 -51.70
CA GLY A 242 51.89 51.17 -53.06
C GLY A 242 52.17 49.81 -53.72
N VAL A 243 51.75 48.70 -53.13
CA VAL A 243 51.61 47.39 -53.79
C VAL A 243 50.24 46.84 -53.42
N SER A 244 49.38 46.64 -54.44
CA SER A 244 48.09 45.97 -54.31
C SER A 244 48.25 44.49 -54.67
N LEU A 245 47.64 43.61 -53.87
CA LEU A 245 47.59 42.17 -54.15
C LEU A 245 46.42 41.76 -55.07
N GLU A 246 45.44 42.64 -55.29
CA GLU A 246 44.24 42.32 -56.08
C GLU A 246 44.54 41.83 -57.51
N PRO A 247 45.48 42.42 -58.29
CA PRO A 247 45.80 41.94 -59.64
C PRO A 247 46.41 40.53 -59.69
N LEU A 248 46.91 40.03 -58.55
CA LEU A 248 47.59 38.75 -58.42
C LEU A 248 46.62 37.62 -58.06
N PHE A 249 45.48 37.94 -57.42
CA PHE A 249 44.45 36.94 -57.07
C PHE A 249 43.81 36.28 -58.29
N GLY A 250 43.83 36.93 -59.45
CA GLY A 250 43.43 36.34 -60.73
C GLY A 250 44.43 35.35 -61.35
N GLN A 251 45.61 35.15 -60.73
CA GLN A 251 46.69 34.28 -61.22
C GLN A 251 46.94 33.06 -60.32
N LEU A 252 46.20 32.91 -59.22
CA LEU A 252 46.34 31.79 -58.28
C LEU A 252 45.97 30.47 -58.97
N THR A 253 46.87 29.49 -58.93
CA THR A 253 46.64 28.16 -59.53
C THR A 253 46.50 27.05 -58.49
N GLY A 254 46.91 27.29 -57.24
CA GLY A 254 47.04 26.23 -56.23
C GLY A 254 48.14 25.20 -56.57
N PRO A 255 48.25 24.11 -55.79
CA PRO A 255 47.50 23.85 -54.56
C PRO A 255 48.01 24.73 -53.40
N ALA A 256 47.10 25.19 -52.55
CA ALA A 256 47.45 25.92 -51.34
C ALA A 256 47.67 24.96 -50.15
N LYS A 257 48.59 25.30 -49.26
CA LYS A 257 48.98 24.47 -48.10
C LYS A 257 49.04 25.28 -46.82
N PHE A 258 48.58 24.67 -45.73
CA PHE A 258 48.75 25.17 -44.38
C PHE A 258 49.31 24.04 -43.52
N THR A 259 50.54 24.18 -43.03
CA THR A 259 51.23 23.17 -42.22
C THR A 259 51.52 23.75 -40.85
N SER A 260 51.15 23.05 -39.78
CA SER A 260 51.51 23.38 -38.40
C SER A 260 52.40 22.31 -37.79
N THR A 261 53.37 22.74 -36.99
CA THR A 261 54.39 21.90 -36.38
C THR A 261 54.50 22.24 -34.89
N SER A 262 54.43 21.22 -34.05
CA SER A 262 54.57 21.33 -32.60
C SER A 262 55.45 20.21 -32.06
N THR A 263 56.44 20.53 -31.23
CA THR A 263 57.31 19.56 -30.56
C THR A 263 57.10 19.55 -29.05
N LYS A 264 57.51 18.47 -28.41
CA LYS A 264 57.36 18.27 -26.97
C LYS A 264 58.43 19.03 -26.16
N GLY A 265 58.39 20.36 -26.21
CA GLY A 265 59.29 21.23 -25.46
C GLY A 265 59.55 22.62 -26.08
N ASP A 266 58.62 23.16 -26.87
CA ASP A 266 58.68 24.49 -27.50
C ASP A 266 59.99 24.76 -28.25
N SER A 267 60.19 24.03 -29.35
CA SER A 267 61.35 24.19 -30.24
C SER A 267 61.26 25.50 -31.03
N PRO A 268 62.39 26.18 -31.33
CA PRO A 268 62.42 27.32 -32.26
C PRO A 268 62.16 26.93 -33.74
N LYS A 269 61.64 25.71 -34.00
CA LYS A 269 61.09 25.24 -35.28
C LYS A 269 59.57 25.04 -35.23
N ASP A 270 58.95 25.22 -34.08
CA ASP A 270 57.51 25.10 -33.92
C ASP A 270 56.82 26.37 -34.41
N GLY A 271 55.57 26.21 -34.86
CA GLY A 271 54.83 27.25 -35.57
C GLY A 271 54.01 26.69 -36.74
N SER A 272 53.31 27.57 -37.42
CA SER A 272 52.50 27.28 -38.60
C SER A 272 53.02 28.06 -39.82
N ALA A 273 52.72 27.56 -41.02
CA ALA A 273 53.05 28.23 -42.26
C ALA A 273 51.93 28.07 -43.30
N PHE A 274 51.51 29.17 -43.91
CA PHE A 274 50.64 29.19 -45.09
C PHE A 274 51.48 29.42 -46.36
N SER A 275 51.27 28.58 -47.36
CA SER A 275 52.06 28.50 -48.59
C SER A 275 51.15 28.34 -49.82
N GLU A 276 51.37 29.18 -50.83
CA GLU A 276 50.74 29.10 -52.16
C GLU A 276 51.75 29.64 -53.20
N PRO A 277 51.97 28.98 -54.36
CA PRO A 277 53.11 29.28 -55.23
C PRO A 277 53.25 30.74 -55.74
N VAL A 278 52.15 31.47 -55.92
CA VAL A 278 52.16 32.87 -56.37
C VAL A 278 52.35 33.80 -55.17
N ILE A 279 51.64 33.55 -54.07
CA ILE A 279 51.77 34.32 -52.82
C ILE A 279 53.19 34.18 -52.25
N ASP A 280 53.73 32.96 -52.15
CA ASP A 280 55.09 32.69 -51.66
C ASP A 280 56.15 33.37 -52.51
N LYS A 281 55.95 33.43 -53.83
CA LYS A 281 56.84 34.18 -54.72
C LYS A 281 56.79 35.69 -54.41
N VAL A 282 55.60 36.25 -54.21
CA VAL A 282 55.44 37.68 -53.87
C VAL A 282 56.01 37.99 -52.48
N ILE A 283 55.85 37.09 -51.50
CA ILE A 283 56.47 37.21 -50.18
C ILE A 283 58.00 37.09 -50.27
N SER A 284 58.52 36.24 -51.14
CA SER A 284 59.97 36.15 -51.42
C SER A 284 60.50 37.38 -52.16
N ASP A 285 59.78 37.93 -53.14
CA ASP A 285 60.24 39.06 -53.95
C ASP A 285 60.13 40.40 -53.18
N LEU A 286 59.15 40.56 -52.29
CA LEU A 286 58.96 41.78 -51.48
C LEU A 286 59.62 41.72 -50.09
N PHE A 287 59.56 40.57 -49.42
CA PHE A 287 60.07 40.40 -48.07
C PHE A 287 61.26 39.44 -47.99
N GLY A 288 61.52 38.56 -48.97
CA GLY A 288 62.63 37.60 -48.90
C GLY A 288 62.48 36.55 -47.79
N ASP A 289 61.23 36.28 -47.39
CA ASP A 289 60.85 35.12 -46.58
C ASP A 289 60.18 34.10 -47.50
N LYS A 290 60.20 32.79 -47.16
CA LYS A 290 59.75 31.74 -48.10
C LYS A 290 58.23 31.59 -48.23
N SER A 291 57.50 32.00 -47.21
CA SER A 291 56.05 31.84 -47.06
C SER A 291 55.57 32.69 -45.87
N ILE A 292 54.26 32.69 -45.60
CA ILE A 292 53.71 33.36 -44.42
C ILE A 292 53.88 32.46 -43.21
N LEU A 293 54.74 32.87 -42.28
CA LEU A 293 55.00 32.21 -41.01
C LEU A 293 54.05 32.76 -39.93
N LEU A 294 53.50 31.84 -39.15
CA LEU A 294 52.37 32.06 -38.26
C LEU A 294 52.62 31.37 -36.91
N ASP A 295 52.01 31.89 -35.87
CA ASP A 295 51.94 31.25 -34.55
C ASP A 295 50.45 31.14 -34.17
N CYS A 296 49.93 29.91 -34.11
CA CYS A 296 48.50 29.63 -34.19
C CYS A 296 47.95 28.87 -32.98
N TYR A 297 46.78 29.30 -32.50
CA TYR A 297 45.89 28.48 -31.69
C TYR A 297 44.72 28.00 -32.53
N SER A 298 44.37 26.71 -32.41
CA SER A 298 43.22 26.07 -33.05
C SER A 298 42.22 25.62 -32.00
N SER A 299 40.92 25.59 -32.33
CA SER A 299 39.87 25.15 -31.42
C SER A 299 38.60 24.73 -32.16
N GLU A 300 37.96 23.65 -31.69
CA GLU A 300 36.61 23.25 -32.08
C GLU A 300 35.83 22.70 -30.88
N CYS A 301 34.50 22.81 -30.91
CA CYS A 301 33.62 22.24 -29.89
C CYS A 301 33.17 20.84 -30.30
N LEU A 302 33.53 19.82 -29.51
CA LEU A 302 33.18 18.42 -29.74
C LEU A 302 32.35 17.87 -28.56
N TYR A 303 31.50 16.89 -28.83
CA TYR A 303 30.94 16.06 -27.76
C TYR A 303 32.04 15.18 -27.16
N LYS A 304 31.98 14.90 -25.86
CA LYS A 304 33.03 14.15 -25.12
C LYS A 304 33.45 12.82 -25.77
N THR A 305 32.55 12.13 -26.46
CA THR A 305 32.83 10.87 -27.17
C THR A 305 33.51 11.04 -28.53
N ALA A 306 33.40 12.21 -29.16
CA ALA A 306 33.96 12.52 -30.48
C ALA A 306 35.41 13.05 -30.41
N VAL A 307 35.97 13.23 -29.21
CA VAL A 307 37.35 13.66 -29.01
C VAL A 307 38.33 12.57 -29.48
N PRO A 308 39.28 12.86 -30.39
CA PRO A 308 40.26 11.89 -30.85
C PRO A 308 41.03 11.23 -29.70
N GLY A 309 41.03 9.89 -29.68
CA GLY A 309 41.65 9.11 -28.61
C GLY A 309 40.75 8.79 -27.42
N TYR A 310 39.49 9.25 -27.40
CA TYR A 310 38.50 8.77 -26.43
C TYR A 310 38.35 7.24 -26.51
N LYS A 311 38.29 6.60 -25.34
CA LYS A 311 37.93 5.18 -25.20
C LYS A 311 36.82 5.08 -24.15
N PRO A 312 35.73 4.34 -24.41
CA PRO A 312 34.68 4.16 -23.41
C PRO A 312 35.24 3.44 -22.16
N PRO A 313 34.77 3.78 -20.96
CA PRO A 313 35.18 3.09 -19.74
C PRO A 313 34.64 1.65 -19.74
N VAL A 314 35.54 0.68 -19.93
CA VAL A 314 35.18 -0.75 -19.92
C VAL A 314 34.72 -1.16 -18.50
N LYS A 315 33.54 -1.78 -18.41
CA LYS A 315 32.95 -2.29 -17.15
C LYS A 315 33.81 -3.41 -16.54
N VAL A 316 34.80 -3.05 -15.74
CA VAL A 316 35.55 -4.01 -14.91
C VAL A 316 34.67 -4.54 -13.78
N ILE A 317 34.20 -5.79 -13.94
CA ILE A 317 33.40 -6.49 -12.93
C ILE A 317 34.25 -6.69 -11.67
N ASN A 318 33.98 -5.88 -10.64
CA ASN A 318 34.66 -5.96 -9.35
C ASN A 318 34.18 -7.17 -8.54
N THR A 319 34.65 -8.36 -8.91
CA THR A 319 34.45 -9.62 -8.18
C THR A 319 34.74 -9.54 -6.66
N PRO A 320 35.74 -8.80 -6.14
CA PRO A 320 35.88 -8.63 -4.68
C PRO A 320 34.77 -7.80 -4.05
N LEU A 321 34.13 -6.88 -4.79
CA LEU A 321 32.99 -6.11 -4.29
C LEU A 321 31.73 -6.98 -4.23
N ILE A 322 31.50 -7.84 -5.24
CA ILE A 322 30.43 -8.85 -5.23
C ILE A 322 30.61 -9.81 -4.05
N ALA A 323 31.83 -10.33 -3.84
CA ALA A 323 32.14 -11.18 -2.69
C ALA A 323 31.95 -10.45 -1.35
N GLY A 324 32.34 -9.16 -1.28
CA GLY A 324 32.14 -8.30 -0.12
C GLY A 324 30.65 -8.05 0.21
N VAL A 325 29.80 -7.84 -0.80
CA VAL A 325 28.35 -7.70 -0.62
C VAL A 325 27.72 -9.02 -0.14
N ILE A 326 28.08 -10.17 -0.75
CA ILE A 326 27.55 -11.48 -0.33
C ILE A 326 27.99 -11.82 1.11
N ALA A 327 29.26 -11.58 1.46
CA ALA A 327 29.76 -11.75 2.82
C ALA A 327 29.11 -10.76 3.81
N GLY A 328 28.92 -9.50 3.41
CA GLY A 328 28.26 -8.46 4.19
C GLY A 328 26.79 -8.77 4.47
N CYS A 329 26.03 -9.20 3.46
CA CYS A 329 24.66 -9.67 3.63
C CYS A 329 24.60 -10.92 4.53
N SER A 330 25.53 -11.86 4.38
CA SER A 330 25.62 -13.06 5.24
C SER A 330 25.89 -12.70 6.70
N LEU A 331 26.86 -11.80 6.95
CA LEU A 331 27.16 -11.26 8.29
C LEU A 331 26.00 -10.41 8.84
N PHE A 332 25.26 -9.69 8.00
CA PHE A 332 24.07 -8.94 8.42
C PHE A 332 22.94 -9.89 8.83
N ILE A 333 22.69 -10.98 8.08
CA ILE A 333 21.71 -12.01 8.46
C ILE A 333 22.09 -12.66 9.80
N VAL A 334 23.35 -13.07 9.96
CA VAL A 334 23.86 -13.62 11.23
C VAL A 334 23.78 -12.58 12.35
N GLY A 335 24.15 -11.33 12.09
CA GLY A 335 24.08 -10.22 13.03
C GLY A 335 22.65 -9.89 13.47
N VAL A 336 21.68 -9.93 12.56
CA VAL A 336 20.25 -9.75 12.86
C VAL A 336 19.70 -10.94 13.65
N ILE A 337 20.08 -12.18 13.32
CA ILE A 337 19.71 -13.37 14.09
C ILE A 337 20.29 -13.29 15.51
N LEU A 338 21.57 -12.92 15.66
CA LEU A 338 22.22 -12.72 16.95
C LEU A 338 21.63 -11.53 17.73
N LEU A 339 21.25 -10.44 17.06
CA LEU A 339 20.59 -9.28 17.68
C LEU A 339 19.16 -9.64 18.15
N ILE A 340 18.39 -10.37 17.35
CA ILE A 340 17.05 -10.86 17.74
C ILE A 340 17.17 -11.84 18.91
N TRP A 341 18.15 -12.75 18.89
CA TRP A 341 18.45 -13.67 20.00
C TRP A 341 18.89 -12.93 21.27
N TYR A 342 19.75 -11.92 21.13
CA TYR A 342 20.23 -11.08 22.21
C TYR A 342 19.10 -10.22 22.81
N LEU A 343 18.29 -9.56 21.99
CA LEU A 343 17.13 -8.77 22.43
C LEU A 343 16.03 -9.65 23.03
N SER A 344 15.80 -10.85 22.47
CA SER A 344 14.91 -11.86 23.04
C SER A 344 15.35 -12.24 24.47
N ARG A 345 16.63 -12.58 24.65
CA ARG A 345 17.20 -12.85 25.98
C ARG A 345 17.20 -11.63 26.91
N ARG A 346 17.55 -10.44 26.41
CA ARG A 346 17.61 -9.21 27.22
C ARG A 346 16.23 -8.77 27.70
N LYS A 347 15.17 -9.04 26.93
CA LYS A 347 13.78 -8.76 27.35
C LYS A 347 13.29 -9.67 28.47
N ALA A 348 13.87 -10.86 28.63
CA ALA A 348 13.66 -11.72 29.81
C ALA A 348 14.44 -11.25 31.06
N TYR A 349 15.37 -10.29 30.92
CA TYR A 349 16.17 -9.74 32.02
C TYR A 349 15.67 -8.36 32.47
N ASN A 350 15.17 -7.54 31.54
CA ASN A 350 14.69 -6.17 31.79
C ASN A 350 13.24 -6.07 32.32
N GLN A 351 12.63 -7.15 32.84
CA GLN A 351 11.31 -7.13 33.50
C GLN A 351 11.41 -7.15 35.04
N TYR A 352 12.49 -6.59 35.58
CA TYR A 352 12.62 -6.18 36.98
C TYR A 352 13.15 -4.72 37.03
N HIS A 353 12.71 -3.96 38.03
CA HIS A 353 12.91 -2.51 38.23
C HIS A 353 12.13 -1.55 37.30
N ALA A 354 10.85 -1.35 37.63
CA ALA A 354 10.11 -0.11 37.36
C ALA A 354 8.91 0.05 38.32
N LEU A 355 9.13 -0.14 39.63
CA LEU A 355 8.19 0.28 40.68
C LEU A 355 8.99 0.99 41.78
N ALA A 356 8.62 2.25 42.01
CA ALA A 356 9.04 3.11 43.12
C ALA A 356 7.83 4.01 43.46
N ASP A 357 7.79 4.50 44.70
CA ASP A 357 6.65 5.12 45.39
C ASP A 357 5.98 6.36 44.73
N ASP A 358 4.96 6.87 45.43
CA ASP A 358 4.20 8.11 45.20
C ASP A 358 3.14 8.09 44.07
N SER A 359 1.97 7.46 44.31
CA SER A 359 0.69 7.86 43.63
C SER A 359 -0.64 7.33 44.22
N ASP A 360 -0.66 6.68 45.41
CA ASP A 360 -1.90 6.09 45.98
C ASP A 360 -3.06 7.10 46.18
N ASP A 361 -2.74 8.37 46.39
CA ASP A 361 -3.69 9.45 46.70
C ASP A 361 -4.39 10.08 45.45
N GLU A 362 -3.88 9.80 44.24
CA GLU A 362 -4.56 10.12 42.96
C GLU A 362 -5.33 8.92 42.42
N GLY A 363 -4.77 7.71 42.54
CA GLY A 363 -5.44 6.48 42.11
C GLY A 363 -6.81 6.34 42.78
N SER A 364 -6.83 6.42 44.11
CA SER A 364 -8.03 6.30 44.95
C SER A 364 -9.15 7.30 44.60
N LYS A 365 -8.82 8.56 44.29
CA LYS A 365 -9.80 9.61 43.93
C LYS A 365 -10.55 9.34 42.62
N LEU A 366 -10.03 8.49 41.74
CA LEU A 366 -10.69 8.07 40.49
C LEU A 366 -11.52 6.77 40.62
N MET A 367 -11.54 6.12 41.80
CA MET A 367 -12.16 4.80 41.99
C MET A 367 -13.54 4.82 42.67
N ALA A 368 -14.07 5.99 43.03
CA ALA A 368 -15.35 6.11 43.75
C ALA A 368 -16.60 5.85 42.87
N ASP A 369 -16.57 6.31 41.61
CA ASP A 369 -17.79 6.47 40.80
C ASP A 369 -18.15 5.27 39.91
N HIS A 370 -18.39 4.11 40.54
CA HIS A 370 -19.39 3.18 39.99
C HIS A 370 -20.66 3.34 40.83
N LYS A 371 -21.62 4.13 40.34
CA LYS A 371 -22.91 4.29 41.01
C LYS A 371 -23.76 3.04 40.75
N PRO A 372 -24.23 2.30 41.78
CA PRO A 372 -25.10 1.15 41.58
C PRO A 372 -26.30 1.49 40.68
N ALA A 373 -26.54 0.66 39.67
CA ALA A 373 -27.43 0.96 38.56
C ALA A 373 -28.41 -0.20 38.29
N SER A 374 -29.65 -0.09 38.77
CA SER A 374 -30.72 -1.00 38.37
C SER A 374 -31.16 -0.70 36.95
N LEU A 375 -31.28 -1.74 36.12
CA LEU A 375 -31.83 -1.66 34.78
C LEU A 375 -33.29 -2.10 34.80
N GLN A 376 -34.18 -1.28 34.26
CA GLN A 376 -35.60 -1.56 34.13
C GLN A 376 -36.02 -1.41 32.67
N PHE A 377 -36.94 -2.24 32.21
CA PHE A 377 -37.43 -2.17 30.84
C PHE A 377 -38.92 -2.50 30.75
N GLU A 378 -39.61 -1.76 29.89
CA GLU A 378 -41.05 -1.88 29.70
C GLU A 378 -41.44 -1.92 28.21
N ASN A 379 -42.26 -2.91 27.86
CA ASN A 379 -42.86 -3.08 26.54
C ASN A 379 -41.86 -3.17 25.37
N ILE A 380 -40.67 -3.73 25.61
CA ILE A 380 -39.67 -3.90 24.55
C ILE A 380 -40.22 -4.79 23.44
N SER A 381 -40.21 -4.24 22.23
CA SER A 381 -40.61 -4.91 21.00
C SER A 381 -39.71 -4.46 19.84
N TYR A 382 -39.54 -5.35 18.86
CA TYR A 382 -38.54 -5.17 17.81
C TYR A 382 -39.02 -5.73 16.47
N TYR A 383 -38.89 -4.95 15.41
CA TYR A 383 -39.42 -5.25 14.08
C TYR A 383 -38.34 -5.16 13.01
N ILE A 384 -38.14 -6.24 12.23
CA ILE A 384 -37.25 -6.28 11.06
C ILE A 384 -38.12 -6.45 9.82
N ASN A 385 -38.01 -5.54 8.83
CA ASN A 385 -38.74 -5.61 7.56
C ASN A 385 -40.27 -5.83 7.72
N GLY A 386 -40.87 -5.28 8.79
CA GLY A 386 -42.28 -5.48 9.15
C GLY A 386 -42.58 -6.73 9.98
N GLN A 387 -41.68 -7.71 10.05
CA GLN A 387 -41.82 -8.89 10.90
C GLN A 387 -41.44 -8.56 12.35
N GLN A 388 -42.35 -8.83 13.28
CA GLN A 388 -42.06 -8.72 14.72
C GLN A 388 -41.19 -9.88 15.21
N ILE A 389 -40.06 -9.55 15.84
CA ILE A 389 -39.08 -10.51 16.38
C ILE A 389 -39.13 -10.58 17.92
N LEU A 390 -39.47 -9.47 18.59
CA LEU A 390 -39.69 -9.41 20.04
C LEU A 390 -41.01 -8.68 20.34
N SER A 391 -41.71 -9.09 21.41
CA SER A 391 -43.02 -8.55 21.76
C SER A 391 -43.22 -8.38 23.28
N GLY A 392 -43.48 -7.15 23.70
CA GLY A 392 -44.02 -6.82 25.03
C GLY A 392 -43.12 -7.12 26.23
N ILE A 393 -41.80 -7.24 26.04
CA ILE A 393 -40.90 -7.73 27.08
C ILE A 393 -40.78 -6.69 28.21
N ARG A 394 -40.92 -7.14 29.46
CA ARG A 394 -40.85 -6.36 30.70
C ARG A 394 -40.00 -7.10 31.73
N GLY A 395 -39.25 -6.37 32.56
CA GLY A 395 -38.43 -6.93 33.62
C GLY A 395 -37.57 -5.90 34.33
N ILE A 396 -36.87 -6.36 35.38
CA ILE A 396 -35.96 -5.56 36.21
C ILE A 396 -34.72 -6.38 36.56
N ALA A 397 -33.54 -5.75 36.51
CA ALA A 397 -32.27 -6.30 36.97
C ALA A 397 -31.65 -5.34 37.99
N LYS A 398 -31.27 -5.85 39.17
CA LYS A 398 -30.89 -5.05 40.33
C LYS A 398 -29.38 -5.09 40.60
N PRO A 399 -28.80 -4.05 41.21
CA PRO A 399 -27.41 -4.09 41.68
C PRO A 399 -27.18 -5.26 42.63
N GLY A 400 -26.00 -5.89 42.54
CA GLY A 400 -25.64 -7.04 43.37
C GLY A 400 -26.28 -8.37 42.95
N GLN A 401 -27.14 -8.38 41.93
CA GLN A 401 -27.84 -9.56 41.44
C GLN A 401 -27.36 -9.98 40.04
N VAL A 402 -27.36 -11.30 39.80
CA VAL A 402 -27.19 -11.86 38.44
C VAL A 402 -28.55 -12.20 37.82
N THR A 403 -28.73 -11.78 36.56
CA THR A 403 -29.95 -11.98 35.78
C THR A 403 -29.68 -12.87 34.58
N ALA A 404 -30.26 -14.08 34.56
CA ALA A 404 -30.11 -15.03 33.47
C ALA A 404 -31.27 -14.91 32.46
N ILE A 405 -30.94 -14.79 31.17
CA ILE A 405 -31.89 -14.82 30.04
C ILE A 405 -31.83 -16.21 29.40
N MET A 406 -32.93 -16.95 29.49
CA MET A 406 -33.06 -18.35 29.08
C MET A 406 -34.19 -18.52 28.05
N GLY A 407 -34.18 -19.66 27.35
CA GLY A 407 -35.18 -20.03 26.35
C GLY A 407 -34.56 -20.85 25.22
N ALA A 408 -35.41 -21.51 24.43
CA ALA A 408 -34.99 -22.32 23.29
C ALA A 408 -34.08 -21.58 22.28
N SER A 409 -33.43 -22.34 21.39
CA SER A 409 -32.75 -21.74 20.23
C SER A 409 -33.76 -21.00 19.35
N GLY A 410 -33.35 -19.86 18.78
CA GLY A 410 -34.23 -18.97 18.03
C GLY A 410 -35.24 -18.16 18.88
N ALA A 411 -35.30 -18.31 20.20
CA ALA A 411 -36.27 -17.60 21.05
C ALA A 411 -36.05 -16.08 21.21
N GLY A 412 -35.00 -15.52 20.61
CA GLY A 412 -34.70 -14.08 20.62
C GLY A 412 -33.69 -13.60 21.66
N LYS A 413 -33.07 -14.51 22.45
CA LYS A 413 -32.15 -14.21 23.57
C LYS A 413 -31.10 -13.12 23.26
N THR A 414 -30.18 -13.39 22.34
CA THR A 414 -29.12 -12.46 21.91
C THR A 414 -29.67 -11.16 21.32
N THR A 415 -30.75 -11.25 20.53
CA THR A 415 -31.42 -10.07 19.96
C THR A 415 -31.93 -9.13 21.04
N PHE A 416 -32.51 -9.69 22.11
CA PHE A 416 -32.99 -8.94 23.27
C PHE A 416 -31.84 -8.36 24.10
N LEU A 417 -30.77 -9.13 24.34
CA LEU A 417 -29.56 -8.65 25.02
C LEU A 417 -28.89 -7.48 24.27
N ASP A 418 -28.73 -7.58 22.95
CA ASP A 418 -28.17 -6.52 22.11
C ASP A 418 -29.02 -5.23 22.14
N ILE A 419 -30.35 -5.36 22.28
CA ILE A 419 -31.29 -4.22 22.38
C ILE A 419 -31.22 -3.59 23.77
N LEU A 420 -31.16 -4.38 24.84
CA LEU A 420 -30.88 -3.86 26.19
C LEU A 420 -29.53 -3.14 26.23
N ALA A 421 -28.52 -3.61 25.50
CA ALA A 421 -27.23 -2.93 25.37
C ALA A 421 -27.24 -1.70 24.44
N ARG A 422 -28.37 -1.37 23.81
CA ARG A 422 -28.52 -0.35 22.75
C ARG A 422 -27.45 -0.45 21.65
N LYS A 423 -27.11 -1.68 21.22
CA LYS A 423 -26.31 -1.88 20.00
C LYS A 423 -27.12 -1.47 18.76
N ASN A 424 -26.46 -0.89 17.77
CA ASN A 424 -27.10 -0.49 16.53
C ASN A 424 -27.62 -1.73 15.77
N LYS A 425 -28.93 -1.80 15.57
CA LYS A 425 -29.63 -2.87 14.85
C LYS A 425 -30.33 -2.33 13.61
N ARG A 426 -30.57 -3.19 12.62
CA ARG A 426 -31.27 -2.82 11.37
C ARG A 426 -32.78 -2.59 11.51
N GLY A 427 -33.44 -3.16 12.52
CA GLY A 427 -34.89 -3.03 12.75
C GLY A 427 -35.28 -1.84 13.63
N ILE A 428 -36.59 -1.61 13.74
CA ILE A 428 -37.16 -0.58 14.63
C ILE A 428 -37.38 -1.18 16.02
N VAL A 429 -36.93 -0.48 17.06
CA VAL A 429 -37.16 -0.82 18.47
C VAL A 429 -38.26 0.09 19.04
N HIS A 430 -39.19 -0.49 19.79
CA HIS A 430 -40.17 0.22 20.61
C HIS A 430 -40.10 -0.29 22.06
N GLY A 431 -40.63 0.49 23.00
CA GLY A 431 -40.52 0.24 24.44
C GLY A 431 -39.48 1.15 25.10
N ASP A 432 -39.49 1.20 26.42
CA ASP A 432 -38.66 2.09 27.22
C ASP A 432 -37.61 1.32 28.04
N ILE A 433 -36.44 1.93 28.21
CA ILE A 433 -35.34 1.44 29.05
C ILE A 433 -34.97 2.55 30.03
N TYR A 434 -35.09 2.25 31.32
CA TYR A 434 -34.75 3.13 32.43
C TYR A 434 -33.54 2.60 33.18
N VAL A 435 -32.70 3.50 33.70
CA VAL A 435 -31.61 3.19 34.63
C VAL A 435 -31.86 3.98 35.90
N ASN A 436 -32.02 3.30 37.04
CA ASN A 436 -32.46 3.90 38.30
C ASN A 436 -33.72 4.81 38.15
N GLY A 437 -34.71 4.38 37.34
CA GLY A 437 -35.92 5.15 37.06
C GLY A 437 -35.81 6.26 36.01
N GLU A 438 -34.59 6.60 35.55
CA GLU A 438 -34.35 7.71 34.60
C GLU A 438 -34.11 7.22 33.15
N LYS A 439 -34.50 8.03 32.16
CA LYS A 439 -34.20 7.78 30.74
C LYS A 439 -32.88 8.47 30.34
N PHE A 440 -31.95 7.70 29.79
CA PHE A 440 -30.63 8.20 29.34
C PHE A 440 -30.52 8.33 27.82
N ASN A 441 -29.69 9.29 27.37
CA ASN A 441 -29.24 9.38 25.99
C ASN A 441 -28.26 8.24 25.65
N ASP A 442 -28.22 7.85 24.37
CA ASP A 442 -27.36 6.77 23.86
C ASP A 442 -25.87 6.99 24.14
N SER A 443 -25.40 8.24 24.07
CA SER A 443 -24.02 8.66 24.35
C SER A 443 -23.64 8.56 25.82
N GLU A 444 -24.62 8.46 26.72
CA GLU A 444 -24.44 8.39 28.16
C GLU A 444 -24.65 6.96 28.66
N TYR A 445 -25.67 6.28 28.15
CA TYR A 445 -25.92 4.86 28.36
C TYR A 445 -24.69 4.00 28.01
N LYS A 446 -24.03 4.30 26.88
CA LYS A 446 -22.78 3.66 26.42
C LYS A 446 -21.52 4.02 27.24
N LYS A 447 -21.65 4.79 28.34
CA LYS A 447 -20.61 4.98 29.37
C LYS A 447 -20.80 4.04 30.57
N VAL A 448 -22.05 3.75 30.93
CA VAL A 448 -22.46 2.96 32.12
C VAL A 448 -22.40 1.46 31.85
N VAL A 449 -22.59 1.09 30.58
CA VAL A 449 -22.72 -0.29 30.10
C VAL A 449 -21.38 -0.85 29.58
N GLY A 450 -21.06 -2.08 29.98
CA GLY A 450 -20.07 -2.94 29.31
C GLY A 450 -20.76 -4.11 28.59
N PHE A 451 -20.18 -4.59 27.48
CA PHE A 451 -20.74 -5.71 26.70
C PHE A 451 -19.65 -6.71 26.28
N VAL A 452 -19.84 -7.98 26.65
CA VAL A 452 -18.99 -9.11 26.25
C VAL A 452 -19.73 -9.93 25.18
N ASP A 453 -19.20 -9.95 23.96
CA ASP A 453 -19.70 -10.77 22.86
C ASP A 453 -19.44 -12.28 23.08
N GLN A 454 -20.18 -13.12 22.33
CA GLN A 454 -20.05 -14.58 22.36
C GLN A 454 -18.63 -15.04 21.96
N GLU A 455 -18.06 -14.45 20.90
CA GLU A 455 -16.74 -14.82 20.34
C GLU A 455 -15.56 -14.02 20.94
N ASP A 456 -14.68 -14.71 21.67
CA ASP A 456 -13.53 -14.11 22.36
C ASP A 456 -12.30 -13.92 21.45
N THR A 457 -12.46 -13.13 20.39
CA THR A 457 -11.33 -12.78 19.52
C THR A 457 -10.30 -11.89 20.23
N MET A 458 -9.03 -12.25 20.14
CA MET A 458 -7.89 -11.52 20.71
C MET A 458 -6.64 -11.77 19.85
N LEU A 459 -5.60 -10.95 20.00
CA LEU A 459 -4.33 -11.16 19.31
C LEU A 459 -3.53 -12.29 19.99
N PRO A 460 -3.23 -13.42 19.31
CA PRO A 460 -2.65 -14.61 19.93
C PRO A 460 -1.20 -14.40 20.44
N THR A 461 -0.53 -13.36 19.93
CA THR A 461 0.86 -12.98 20.25
C THR A 461 1.01 -12.08 21.47
N LEU A 462 -0.08 -11.57 22.04
CA LEU A 462 -0.04 -10.73 23.23
C LEU A 462 -0.14 -11.57 24.50
N THR A 463 0.41 -11.06 25.61
CA THR A 463 0.11 -11.62 26.92
C THR A 463 -1.29 -11.20 27.38
N VAL A 464 -1.81 -11.89 28.40
CA VAL A 464 -3.04 -11.50 29.10
C VAL A 464 -2.95 -10.05 29.58
N HIS A 465 -1.88 -9.69 30.29
CA HIS A 465 -1.64 -8.34 30.80
C HIS A 465 -1.60 -7.29 29.69
N GLU A 466 -0.83 -7.54 28.62
CA GLU A 466 -0.72 -6.60 27.50
C GLU A 466 -2.06 -6.40 26.78
N THR A 467 -2.93 -7.40 26.76
CA THR A 467 -4.24 -7.30 26.10
C THR A 467 -5.21 -6.45 26.92
N ILE A 468 -5.28 -6.69 28.23
CA ILE A 468 -6.10 -5.90 29.16
C ILE A 468 -5.56 -4.46 29.25
N LEU A 469 -4.24 -4.29 29.31
CA LEU A 469 -3.57 -2.98 29.30
C LEU A 469 -3.80 -2.21 28.00
N ASN A 470 -3.80 -2.85 26.83
CA ASN A 470 -4.15 -2.18 25.58
C ASN A 470 -5.61 -1.68 25.60
N SER A 471 -6.56 -2.47 26.12
CA SER A 471 -7.95 -2.01 26.30
C SER A 471 -8.02 -0.81 27.26
N ALA A 472 -7.35 -0.90 28.41
CA ALA A 472 -7.28 0.16 29.41
C ALA A 472 -6.67 1.46 28.87
N LEU A 473 -5.53 1.38 28.17
CA LEU A 473 -4.85 2.55 27.60
C LEU A 473 -5.68 3.28 26.53
N LEU A 474 -6.54 2.56 25.80
CA LEU A 474 -7.44 3.13 24.78
C LEU A 474 -8.72 3.73 25.38
N ARG A 475 -9.29 3.09 26.41
CA ARG A 475 -10.62 3.43 26.96
C ARG A 475 -10.60 4.34 28.19
N LEU A 476 -9.59 4.24 29.05
CA LEU A 476 -9.51 5.03 30.29
C LEU A 476 -9.20 6.52 29.99
N PRO A 477 -9.55 7.45 30.90
CA PRO A 477 -9.46 8.90 30.69
C PRO A 477 -8.07 9.36 30.23
N ARG A 478 -7.97 10.49 29.49
CA ARG A 478 -6.66 11.06 29.14
C ARG A 478 -5.81 11.42 30.36
N ASP A 479 -6.50 11.91 31.37
CA ASP A 479 -5.98 12.67 32.51
C ASP A 479 -5.47 11.73 33.62
N MET A 480 -5.92 10.48 33.61
CA MET A 480 -5.39 9.40 34.43
C MET A 480 -3.96 9.03 33.98
N SER A 481 -3.02 9.01 34.91
CA SER A 481 -1.61 8.66 34.67
C SER A 481 -1.45 7.22 34.16
N ASP A 482 -0.41 6.94 33.37
CA ASP A 482 -0.20 5.59 32.83
C ASP A 482 0.16 4.57 33.94
N ALA A 483 0.66 5.03 35.11
CA ALA A 483 0.83 4.22 36.30
C ALA A 483 -0.52 3.83 36.93
N ALA A 484 -1.43 4.79 37.14
CA ALA A 484 -2.77 4.52 37.65
C ALA A 484 -3.57 3.60 36.69
N LYS A 485 -3.34 3.69 35.38
CA LYS A 485 -3.91 2.75 34.39
C LYS A 485 -3.36 1.33 34.54
N GLN A 486 -2.06 1.16 34.80
CA GLN A 486 -1.47 -0.15 35.06
C GLN A 486 -1.98 -0.75 36.38
N GLN A 487 -2.15 0.07 37.43
CA GLN A 487 -2.75 -0.36 38.69
C GLN A 487 -4.20 -0.82 38.50
N ARG A 488 -5.02 -0.07 37.74
CA ARG A 488 -6.40 -0.48 37.40
C ARG A 488 -6.47 -1.83 36.66
N VAL A 489 -5.49 -2.12 35.79
CA VAL A 489 -5.38 -3.44 35.13
C VAL A 489 -5.04 -4.54 36.15
N TYR A 490 -4.07 -4.30 37.02
CA TYR A 490 -3.65 -5.23 38.08
C TYR A 490 -4.76 -5.53 39.10
N GLU A 491 -5.60 -4.54 39.43
CA GLU A 491 -6.83 -4.74 40.20
C GLU A 491 -7.81 -5.68 39.49
N VAL A 492 -8.11 -5.43 38.21
CA VAL A 492 -9.05 -6.24 37.42
C VAL A 492 -8.55 -7.68 37.24
N GLU A 493 -7.24 -7.87 37.06
CA GLU A 493 -6.61 -9.19 37.03
C GLU A 493 -6.79 -9.97 38.34
N LYS A 494 -6.76 -9.29 39.48
CA LYS A 494 -7.08 -9.91 40.79
C LYS A 494 -8.57 -10.17 40.95
N GLN A 495 -9.43 -9.22 40.58
CA GLN A 495 -10.90 -9.33 40.68
C GLN A 495 -11.45 -10.56 39.93
N LEU A 496 -10.82 -10.93 38.81
CA LEU A 496 -11.21 -12.07 37.98
C LEU A 496 -10.32 -13.32 38.17
N GLY A 497 -9.41 -13.31 39.16
CA GLY A 497 -8.52 -14.44 39.49
C GLY A 497 -7.42 -14.77 38.47
N ILE A 498 -7.26 -13.96 37.43
CA ILE A 498 -6.35 -14.20 36.28
C ILE A 498 -4.95 -13.61 36.44
N HIS A 499 -4.64 -12.91 37.54
CA HIS A 499 -3.30 -12.36 37.81
C HIS A 499 -2.16 -13.39 37.70
N HIS A 500 -2.44 -14.66 38.03
CA HIS A 500 -1.45 -15.74 37.95
C HIS A 500 -1.07 -16.17 36.52
N ILE A 501 -1.84 -15.77 35.50
CA ILE A 501 -1.56 -16.01 34.07
C ILE A 501 -1.18 -14.74 33.31
N LYS A 502 -0.98 -13.60 33.98
CA LYS A 502 -0.85 -12.27 33.35
C LYS A 502 0.26 -12.19 32.26
N ASP A 503 1.38 -12.88 32.46
CA ASP A 503 2.52 -12.89 31.54
C ASP A 503 2.45 -14.04 30.50
N GLN A 504 1.44 -14.90 30.57
CA GLN A 504 1.24 -15.96 29.57
C GLN A 504 0.66 -15.39 28.27
N LEU A 505 1.07 -15.97 27.13
CA LEU A 505 0.54 -15.67 25.82
C LEU A 505 -0.88 -16.25 25.68
N ILE A 506 -1.77 -15.49 25.04
CA ILE A 506 -3.15 -15.97 24.77
C ILE A 506 -3.13 -17.22 23.87
N GLY A 507 -2.27 -17.22 22.85
CA GLY A 507 -2.14 -18.32 21.89
C GLY A 507 -3.29 -18.39 20.88
N SER A 508 -3.21 -19.35 19.96
CA SER A 508 -4.22 -19.62 18.93
C SER A 508 -4.64 -21.09 18.98
N GLU A 509 -5.92 -21.36 18.69
CA GLU A 509 -6.51 -22.71 18.73
C GLU A 509 -5.97 -23.64 17.62
N GLU A 510 -5.44 -23.06 16.54
CA GLU A 510 -4.82 -23.78 15.43
C GLU A 510 -3.29 -23.96 15.60
N GLY A 511 -2.69 -23.33 16.61
CA GLY A 511 -1.23 -23.24 16.77
C GLY A 511 -0.61 -24.37 17.59
N LYS A 512 0.64 -24.75 17.27
CA LYS A 512 1.44 -25.67 18.11
C LYS A 512 1.91 -25.09 19.46
N GLY A 513 1.49 -23.87 19.80
CA GLY A 513 1.83 -23.21 21.06
C GLY A 513 0.71 -23.36 22.09
N ARG A 514 1.04 -23.86 23.30
CA ARG A 514 0.10 -23.94 24.42
C ARG A 514 -0.28 -22.53 24.90
N GLY A 515 -1.48 -22.08 24.51
CA GLY A 515 -2.11 -20.87 25.03
C GLY A 515 -2.83 -21.09 26.37
N ILE A 516 -3.61 -20.09 26.78
CA ILE A 516 -4.49 -20.14 27.95
C ILE A 516 -5.73 -21.02 27.68
N SER A 517 -6.41 -21.51 28.73
CA SER A 517 -7.65 -22.28 28.57
C SER A 517 -8.83 -21.42 28.12
N GLY A 518 -9.88 -22.04 27.57
CA GLY A 518 -11.11 -21.34 27.17
C GLY A 518 -11.78 -20.57 28.31
N GLY A 519 -11.82 -21.13 29.53
CA GLY A 519 -12.39 -20.46 30.69
C GLY A 519 -11.58 -19.23 31.12
N GLU A 520 -10.26 -19.32 31.04
CA GLU A 520 -9.36 -18.17 31.26
C GLU A 520 -9.54 -17.12 30.17
N LYS A 521 -9.59 -17.52 28.89
CA LYS A 521 -9.85 -16.65 27.74
C LYS A 521 -11.17 -15.90 27.91
N LYS A 522 -12.24 -16.53 28.41
CA LYS A 522 -13.50 -15.84 28.71
C LYS A 522 -13.35 -14.80 29.84
N ARG A 523 -12.61 -15.13 30.90
CA ARG A 523 -12.28 -14.15 31.97
C ARG A 523 -11.42 -12.98 31.49
N VAL A 524 -10.49 -13.20 30.55
CA VAL A 524 -9.72 -12.11 29.91
C VAL A 524 -10.61 -11.23 29.02
N SER A 525 -11.61 -11.82 28.35
CA SER A 525 -12.62 -11.08 27.58
C SER A 525 -13.44 -10.16 28.49
N ILE A 526 -13.91 -10.68 29.63
CA ILE A 526 -14.59 -9.92 30.69
C ILE A 526 -13.67 -8.81 31.25
N ALA A 527 -12.39 -9.11 31.48
CA ALA A 527 -11.41 -8.14 31.97
C ALA A 527 -11.25 -6.92 31.04
N CYS A 528 -11.26 -7.15 29.72
CA CYS A 528 -11.11 -6.10 28.71
C CYS A 528 -12.29 -5.10 28.70
N GLU A 529 -13.45 -5.48 29.22
CA GLU A 529 -14.61 -4.59 29.44
C GLU A 529 -14.65 -4.04 30.89
N LEU A 530 -14.24 -4.83 31.88
CA LEU A 530 -14.28 -4.46 33.31
C LEU A 530 -13.28 -3.34 33.69
N VAL A 531 -12.21 -3.13 32.91
CA VAL A 531 -11.27 -2.01 33.14
C VAL A 531 -11.95 -0.64 33.17
N THR A 532 -13.02 -0.41 32.39
CA THR A 532 -13.79 0.86 32.44
C THR A 532 -14.81 0.94 33.59
N SER A 533 -14.81 -0.03 34.51
CA SER A 533 -15.70 -0.08 35.68
C SER A 533 -17.21 0.07 35.39
N PRO A 534 -17.77 -0.55 34.32
CA PRO A 534 -19.20 -0.41 33.99
C PRO A 534 -20.10 -0.89 35.14
N SER A 535 -21.19 -0.15 35.38
CA SER A 535 -22.14 -0.46 36.47
C SER A 535 -23.15 -1.54 36.06
N ILE A 536 -23.40 -1.66 34.75
CA ILE A 536 -24.20 -2.72 34.12
C ILE A 536 -23.30 -3.50 33.16
N LEU A 537 -23.25 -4.82 33.30
CA LEU A 537 -22.45 -5.70 32.44
C LEU A 537 -23.36 -6.71 31.73
N PHE A 538 -23.41 -6.63 30.40
CA PHE A 538 -24.06 -7.62 29.54
C PHE A 538 -23.05 -8.66 29.03
N LEU A 539 -23.42 -9.94 29.01
CA LEU A 539 -22.61 -11.01 28.39
C LEU A 539 -23.48 -11.93 27.53
N ASP A 540 -23.08 -12.15 26.28
CA ASP A 540 -23.76 -13.13 25.42
C ASP A 540 -23.11 -14.52 25.55
N GLU A 541 -23.91 -15.48 26.01
CA GLU A 541 -23.59 -16.89 26.27
C GLU A 541 -22.18 -17.13 26.88
N PRO A 542 -21.89 -16.61 28.10
CA PRO A 542 -20.56 -16.70 28.71
C PRO A 542 -20.09 -18.12 29.06
N THR A 543 -20.94 -19.13 28.91
CA THR A 543 -20.62 -20.56 29.07
C THR A 543 -20.45 -21.31 27.75
N SER A 544 -20.63 -20.65 26.59
CA SER A 544 -20.52 -21.30 25.28
C SER A 544 -19.08 -21.72 24.99
N GLY A 545 -18.90 -22.88 24.36
CA GLY A 545 -17.59 -23.46 24.07
C GLY A 545 -16.80 -23.98 25.28
N LEU A 546 -17.35 -23.90 26.51
CA LEU A 546 -16.68 -24.35 27.73
C LEU A 546 -17.17 -25.73 28.19
N ASP A 547 -16.29 -26.48 28.86
CA ASP A 547 -16.68 -27.64 29.65
C ASP A 547 -17.47 -27.23 30.91
N ALA A 548 -18.20 -28.17 31.51
CA ALA A 548 -19.09 -27.90 32.63
C ALA A 548 -18.39 -27.38 33.91
N PHE A 549 -17.09 -27.64 34.10
CA PHE A 549 -16.33 -27.16 35.24
C PHE A 549 -15.86 -25.72 35.01
N ASN A 550 -15.25 -25.43 33.87
CA ASN A 550 -14.85 -24.06 33.54
C ASN A 550 -16.05 -23.13 33.34
N ALA A 551 -17.18 -23.62 32.81
CA ALA A 551 -18.44 -22.88 32.76
C ALA A 551 -18.93 -22.47 34.16
N PHE A 552 -18.87 -23.37 35.15
CA PHE A 552 -19.21 -23.05 36.53
C PHE A 552 -18.25 -21.99 37.11
N ASN A 553 -16.94 -22.17 36.93
CA ASN A 553 -15.91 -21.22 37.41
C ASN A 553 -16.04 -19.81 36.80
N VAL A 554 -16.61 -19.69 35.59
CA VAL A 554 -16.91 -18.39 34.96
C VAL A 554 -18.17 -17.76 35.56
N ILE A 555 -19.25 -18.52 35.78
CA ILE A 555 -20.46 -17.99 36.41
C ILE A 555 -20.24 -17.63 37.89
N GLU A 556 -19.50 -18.45 38.65
CA GLU A 556 -19.11 -18.14 40.03
C GLU A 556 -18.31 -16.81 40.09
N CYS A 557 -17.40 -16.59 39.14
CA CYS A 557 -16.66 -15.34 39.02
C CYS A 557 -17.60 -14.13 38.74
N LEU A 558 -18.62 -14.30 37.89
CA LEU A 558 -19.64 -13.26 37.64
C LEU A 558 -20.54 -12.99 38.86
N VAL A 559 -20.90 -14.02 39.62
CA VAL A 559 -21.70 -13.91 40.86
C VAL A 559 -20.90 -13.17 41.94
N ASN A 560 -19.61 -13.50 42.09
CA ASN A 560 -18.70 -12.80 42.99
C ASN A 560 -18.46 -11.35 42.53
N LEU A 561 -18.37 -11.10 41.22
CA LEU A 561 -18.27 -9.73 40.66
C LEU A 561 -19.53 -8.90 40.94
N ALA A 562 -20.73 -9.50 40.81
CA ALA A 562 -21.99 -8.84 41.15
C ALA A 562 -22.06 -8.53 42.64
N LYS A 563 -21.89 -9.54 43.50
CA LYS A 563 -22.14 -9.45 44.95
C LYS A 563 -21.07 -8.67 45.71
N SER A 564 -19.79 -8.82 45.38
CA SER A 564 -18.69 -8.11 46.07
C SER A 564 -18.51 -6.66 45.61
N TYR A 565 -18.96 -6.31 44.40
CA TYR A 565 -18.80 -4.98 43.81
C TYR A 565 -20.13 -4.34 43.38
N ASN A 566 -21.25 -4.78 43.97
CA ASN A 566 -22.61 -4.25 43.76
C ASN A 566 -22.99 -3.95 42.28
N ARG A 567 -22.52 -4.77 41.34
CA ARG A 567 -22.78 -4.58 39.89
C ARG A 567 -24.06 -5.28 39.46
N THR A 568 -24.72 -4.74 38.44
CA THR A 568 -25.83 -5.41 37.76
C THR A 568 -25.26 -6.26 36.63
N VAL A 569 -25.41 -7.58 36.68
CA VAL A 569 -24.86 -8.50 35.67
C VAL A 569 -25.98 -9.25 34.98
N ILE A 570 -26.03 -9.17 33.66
CA ILE A 570 -27.11 -9.73 32.82
C ILE A 570 -26.47 -10.59 31.74
N PHE A 571 -26.88 -11.86 31.62
CA PHE A 571 -26.32 -12.74 30.59
C PHE A 571 -27.35 -13.69 29.96
N THR A 572 -27.16 -14.02 28.69
CA THR A 572 -27.89 -15.10 28.02
C THR A 572 -27.26 -16.45 28.35
N ILE A 573 -28.06 -17.51 28.45
CA ILE A 573 -27.53 -18.88 28.67
C ILE A 573 -28.39 -19.95 28.00
N HIS A 574 -27.74 -21.05 27.62
CA HIS A 574 -28.35 -22.20 26.94
C HIS A 574 -28.00 -23.48 27.70
N GLN A 575 -29.02 -24.28 28.07
CA GLN A 575 -28.92 -25.58 28.76
C GLN A 575 -27.88 -25.64 29.92
N PRO A 576 -27.97 -24.74 30.93
CA PRO A 576 -27.07 -24.74 32.07
C PRO A 576 -27.28 -25.95 33.00
N ARG A 577 -26.17 -26.51 33.51
CA ARG A 577 -26.18 -27.51 34.58
C ARG A 577 -26.83 -26.96 35.85
N SER A 578 -27.50 -27.81 36.63
CA SER A 578 -28.29 -27.41 37.81
C SER A 578 -27.48 -26.65 38.89
N ASN A 579 -26.17 -26.89 39.02
CA ASN A 579 -25.29 -26.14 39.91
C ASN A 579 -25.03 -24.69 39.45
N ILE A 580 -25.09 -24.43 38.14
CA ILE A 580 -25.05 -23.07 37.58
C ILE A 580 -26.41 -22.38 37.79
N VAL A 581 -27.52 -23.11 37.59
CA VAL A 581 -28.89 -22.58 37.76
C VAL A 581 -29.15 -22.12 39.19
N ALA A 582 -28.63 -22.85 40.18
CA ALA A 582 -28.73 -22.50 41.60
C ALA A 582 -28.02 -21.18 41.98
N LEU A 583 -27.23 -20.57 41.08
CA LEU A 583 -26.57 -19.28 41.29
C LEU A 583 -27.38 -18.09 40.77
N PHE A 584 -28.52 -18.30 40.10
CA PHE A 584 -29.31 -17.21 39.50
C PHE A 584 -30.19 -16.51 40.54
N ASP A 585 -30.09 -15.19 40.64
CA ASP A 585 -30.99 -14.39 41.49
C ASP A 585 -32.30 -14.06 40.73
N GLN A 586 -32.19 -13.65 39.46
CA GLN A 586 -33.31 -13.34 38.56
C GLN A 586 -33.29 -14.22 37.30
N LEU A 587 -34.46 -14.62 36.81
CA LEU A 587 -34.63 -15.37 35.56
C LEU A 587 -35.57 -14.63 34.60
N ILE A 588 -35.23 -14.61 33.31
CA ILE A 588 -36.08 -14.16 32.20
C ILE A 588 -36.18 -15.31 31.20
N LEU A 589 -37.36 -15.90 31.04
CA LEU A 589 -37.62 -16.99 30.11
C LEU A 589 -38.35 -16.47 28.87
N LEU A 590 -37.75 -16.65 27.70
CA LEU A 590 -38.29 -16.22 26.41
C LEU A 590 -38.71 -17.42 25.54
N GLY A 591 -39.86 -17.30 24.87
CA GLY A 591 -40.34 -18.24 23.86
C GLY A 591 -40.80 -17.49 22.61
N LYS A 592 -40.19 -17.78 21.44
CA LYS A 592 -40.41 -17.06 20.16
C LYS A 592 -40.57 -15.53 20.32
N GLY A 593 -39.67 -14.89 21.07
CA GLY A 593 -39.67 -13.43 21.27
C GLY A 593 -40.72 -12.87 22.23
N LYS A 594 -41.53 -13.72 22.89
CA LYS A 594 -42.48 -13.35 23.96
C LYS A 594 -41.92 -13.75 25.34
N THR A 595 -42.28 -13.02 26.39
CA THR A 595 -41.94 -13.37 27.78
C THR A 595 -42.87 -14.45 28.33
N VAL A 596 -42.30 -15.58 28.75
CA VAL A 596 -43.00 -16.71 29.38
C VAL A 596 -42.89 -16.65 30.91
N PHE A 597 -41.78 -16.10 31.42
CA PHE A 597 -41.60 -15.75 32.82
C PHE A 597 -40.56 -14.62 32.92
N SER A 598 -40.73 -13.69 33.86
CA SER A 598 -39.64 -12.86 34.36
C SER A 598 -39.85 -12.65 35.86
N GLY A 599 -38.79 -12.77 36.65
CA GLY A 599 -38.82 -12.55 38.09
C GLY A 599 -37.78 -13.36 38.88
N PRO A 600 -37.87 -13.34 40.22
CA PRO A 600 -36.90 -14.01 41.08
C PRO A 600 -36.89 -15.52 40.84
N TYR A 601 -35.72 -16.11 40.66
CA TYR A 601 -35.60 -17.53 40.32
C TYR A 601 -36.22 -18.45 41.39
N SER A 602 -36.14 -18.06 42.67
CA SER A 602 -36.80 -18.76 43.79
C SER A 602 -38.34 -18.85 43.68
N SER A 603 -38.97 -17.96 42.92
CA SER A 603 -40.42 -17.98 42.63
C SER A 603 -40.78 -18.70 41.33
N CYS A 604 -39.78 -19.08 40.53
CA CYS A 604 -40.00 -19.71 39.23
C CYS A 604 -40.68 -21.07 39.36
N GLN A 605 -40.16 -21.96 40.22
CA GLN A 605 -40.73 -23.31 40.36
C GLN A 605 -42.19 -23.27 40.82
N SER A 606 -42.49 -22.53 41.90
CA SER A 606 -43.86 -22.41 42.42
C SER A 606 -44.82 -21.70 41.45
N TYR A 607 -44.34 -20.79 40.60
CA TYR A 607 -45.15 -20.27 39.50
C TYR A 607 -45.54 -21.37 38.50
N PHE A 608 -44.58 -22.16 38.01
CA PHE A 608 -44.85 -23.23 37.04
C PHE A 608 -45.68 -24.38 37.63
N ASP A 609 -45.48 -24.73 38.89
CA ASP A 609 -46.34 -25.69 39.62
C ASP A 609 -47.80 -25.19 39.68
N ASN A 610 -48.02 -23.92 40.02
CA ASN A 610 -49.37 -23.33 40.14
C ASN A 610 -50.14 -23.25 38.81
N ILE A 611 -49.45 -23.21 37.65
CA ILE A 611 -50.09 -23.24 36.32
C ILE A 611 -50.17 -24.66 35.71
N GLY A 612 -49.87 -25.71 36.50
CA GLY A 612 -49.99 -27.11 36.07
C GLY A 612 -48.81 -27.65 35.25
N TYR A 613 -47.66 -26.95 35.25
CA TYR A 613 -46.44 -27.32 34.53
C TYR A 613 -45.30 -27.68 35.51
N SER A 614 -45.57 -28.62 36.42
CA SER A 614 -44.57 -29.09 37.40
C SER A 614 -43.38 -29.82 36.76
N CYS A 615 -42.18 -29.50 37.23
CA CYS A 615 -40.95 -30.17 36.84
C CYS A 615 -40.88 -31.60 37.43
N PRO A 616 -40.64 -32.65 36.62
CA PRO A 616 -40.50 -34.01 37.13
C PRO A 616 -39.34 -34.17 38.13
N PRO A 617 -39.47 -35.01 39.18
CA PRO A 617 -38.43 -35.20 40.17
C PRO A 617 -37.17 -35.82 39.55
N GLY A 618 -36.02 -35.21 39.82
CA GLY A 618 -34.73 -35.61 39.26
C GLY A 618 -34.41 -35.05 37.86
N PHE A 619 -35.32 -34.28 37.25
CA PHE A 619 -35.05 -33.55 36.02
C PHE A 619 -34.42 -32.17 36.31
N ASN A 620 -33.60 -31.65 35.40
CA ASN A 620 -33.02 -30.32 35.54
C ASN A 620 -34.05 -29.25 35.14
N ILE A 621 -34.49 -28.42 36.09
CA ILE A 621 -35.52 -27.40 35.86
C ILE A 621 -35.19 -26.44 34.69
N ALA A 622 -33.93 -26.08 34.48
CA ALA A 622 -33.56 -25.25 33.33
C ALA A 622 -33.78 -25.95 31.99
N ASP A 623 -33.47 -27.25 31.89
CA ASP A 623 -33.73 -28.02 30.67
C ASP A 623 -35.25 -28.20 30.48
N TYR A 624 -36.00 -28.46 31.55
CA TYR A 624 -37.47 -28.55 31.52
C TYR A 624 -38.13 -27.26 30.99
N LEU A 625 -37.66 -26.09 31.45
CA LEU A 625 -38.16 -24.80 30.97
C LEU A 625 -37.78 -24.52 29.51
N VAL A 626 -36.58 -24.94 29.07
CA VAL A 626 -36.18 -24.87 27.66
C VAL A 626 -37.07 -25.76 26.79
N ASP A 627 -37.25 -27.03 27.16
CA ASP A 627 -38.09 -27.99 26.45
C ASP A 627 -39.57 -27.53 26.42
N LEU A 628 -40.09 -26.98 27.51
CA LEU A 628 -41.43 -26.38 27.57
C LEU A 628 -41.58 -25.24 26.56
N THR A 629 -40.63 -24.29 26.50
CA THR A 629 -40.67 -23.20 25.50
C THR A 629 -40.50 -23.68 24.06
N MET A 630 -39.80 -24.80 23.84
CA MET A 630 -39.64 -25.40 22.52
C MET A 630 -40.96 -26.05 22.05
N HIS A 631 -41.56 -26.91 22.88
CA HIS A 631 -42.77 -27.64 22.54
C HIS A 631 -44.02 -26.75 22.46
N ALA A 632 -44.20 -25.82 23.40
CA ALA A 632 -45.34 -24.90 23.41
C ALA A 632 -45.42 -24.02 22.14
N SER A 633 -44.31 -23.90 21.41
CA SER A 633 -44.20 -23.11 20.19
C SER A 633 -44.75 -23.78 18.93
N GLN A 634 -45.19 -25.05 18.99
CA GLN A 634 -45.78 -25.78 17.87
C GLN A 634 -47.30 -25.55 17.79
N SER A 635 -47.81 -25.30 16.59
CA SER A 635 -49.25 -25.18 16.32
C SER A 635 -49.91 -26.56 16.31
N ARG A 636 -50.94 -26.77 17.14
CA ARG A 636 -51.76 -27.99 17.08
C ARG A 636 -52.66 -27.94 15.83
N SER A 637 -52.54 -28.91 14.94
CA SER A 637 -53.49 -29.12 13.85
C SER A 637 -54.79 -29.69 14.39
N THR A 638 -55.90 -28.96 14.25
CA THR A 638 -57.26 -29.46 14.58
C THR A 638 -57.78 -30.39 13.48
N GLU A 639 -57.12 -31.52 13.32
CA GLU A 639 -57.60 -32.68 12.56
C GLU A 639 -57.41 -33.92 13.43
N GLU A 640 -58.40 -34.23 14.27
CA GLU A 640 -58.57 -35.60 14.77
C GLU A 640 -59.21 -36.42 13.65
N PRO A 641 -58.52 -37.43 13.08
CA PRO A 641 -59.21 -38.40 12.24
C PRO A 641 -60.15 -39.20 13.14
N THR A 642 -61.46 -39.15 12.87
CA THR A 642 -62.46 -39.97 13.55
C THR A 642 -62.25 -41.44 13.21
N VAL A 643 -61.37 -42.12 13.97
CA VAL A 643 -61.17 -43.56 13.87
C VAL A 643 -62.42 -44.23 14.43
N ASN A 644 -63.24 -44.79 13.54
CA ASN A 644 -64.41 -45.57 13.93
C ASN A 644 -64.00 -46.72 14.86
N VAL A 645 -64.73 -46.84 15.97
CA VAL A 645 -64.60 -47.97 16.89
C VAL A 645 -65.15 -49.22 16.22
N ASP A 646 -64.32 -50.24 16.03
CA ASP A 646 -64.80 -51.62 15.99
C ASP A 646 -63.70 -52.65 16.36
N SER A 647 -64.14 -53.82 16.83
CA SER A 647 -63.35 -54.98 17.25
C SER A 647 -62.40 -54.83 18.47
N HIS A 648 -62.74 -55.60 19.51
CA HIS A 648 -62.02 -55.85 20.76
C HIS A 648 -60.50 -56.10 20.66
N ASP A 649 -59.73 -55.57 21.62
CA ASP A 649 -59.12 -56.45 22.63
C ASP A 649 -58.82 -55.71 23.96
N ASN A 650 -58.75 -56.44 25.08
CA ASN A 650 -58.63 -55.87 26.43
C ASN A 650 -57.17 -55.68 26.87
N ASN A 651 -56.70 -54.43 26.98
CA ASN A 651 -55.53 -54.09 27.81
C ASN A 651 -55.55 -52.62 28.25
N PHE A 652 -56.28 -52.32 29.34
CA PHE A 652 -56.24 -51.02 29.99
C PHE A 652 -54.85 -50.80 30.61
N ARG A 653 -54.05 -49.90 30.04
CA ARG A 653 -52.87 -49.31 30.68
C ARG A 653 -53.05 -47.80 30.71
N THR A 654 -53.08 -47.25 31.92
CA THR A 654 -53.18 -45.81 32.18
C THR A 654 -51.99 -45.08 31.54
N ALA A 655 -52.28 -44.27 30.51
CA ALA A 655 -51.29 -43.48 29.79
C ALA A 655 -50.91 -42.23 30.60
N SER A 656 -50.10 -42.41 31.64
CA SER A 656 -49.65 -41.32 32.52
C SER A 656 -48.98 -40.18 31.73
N SER A 657 -49.28 -38.94 32.10
CA SER A 657 -48.88 -37.68 31.44
C SER A 657 -47.36 -37.50 31.24
N SER A 658 -46.54 -38.28 31.92
CA SER A 658 -45.07 -38.30 31.88
C SER A 658 -44.43 -38.67 30.53
N LEU A 659 -45.17 -39.29 29.60
CA LEU A 659 -44.62 -39.69 28.28
C LEU A 659 -44.58 -38.58 27.23
N ARG A 660 -45.18 -37.40 27.48
CA ARG A 660 -45.25 -36.32 26.47
C ARG A 660 -43.91 -35.63 26.19
N ALA A 661 -42.93 -35.75 27.08
CA ALA A 661 -41.61 -35.10 26.98
C ALA A 661 -40.48 -35.99 26.42
N VAL A 662 -40.70 -37.30 26.21
CA VAL A 662 -39.61 -38.25 25.87
C VAL A 662 -39.84 -38.91 24.51
N LYS A 663 -39.54 -38.15 23.44
CA LYS A 663 -39.37 -38.71 22.09
C LYS A 663 -38.24 -38.02 21.31
N SER A 664 -37.03 -38.06 21.87
CA SER A 664 -35.81 -37.56 21.24
C SER A 664 -35.49 -38.33 19.96
N VAL A 665 -35.74 -37.70 18.81
CA VAL A 665 -35.31 -38.18 17.49
C VAL A 665 -34.01 -37.46 17.11
N ALA A 666 -33.08 -38.17 16.46
CA ALA A 666 -31.77 -37.65 16.09
C ALA A 666 -31.87 -36.42 15.16
N SER A 667 -31.00 -35.43 15.37
CA SER A 667 -30.92 -34.23 14.53
C SER A 667 -30.56 -34.58 13.07
N ALA A 668 -31.39 -34.13 12.14
CA ALA A 668 -31.05 -34.04 10.73
C ALA A 668 -30.64 -32.59 10.40
N SER A 669 -29.44 -32.41 9.87
CA SER A 669 -28.91 -31.10 9.50
C SER A 669 -29.54 -30.62 8.18
N ASN A 670 -30.15 -29.44 8.15
CA ASN A 670 -30.58 -28.82 6.91
C ASN A 670 -29.37 -28.33 6.10
N ALA A 671 -29.25 -28.79 4.85
CA ALA A 671 -28.43 -28.16 3.83
C ALA A 671 -29.33 -27.40 2.84
N SER A 672 -28.95 -26.16 2.54
CA SER A 672 -29.45 -25.23 1.51
C SER A 672 -30.49 -25.73 0.49
N ILE A 673 -31.58 -24.98 0.35
CA ILE A 673 -32.37 -24.89 -0.89
C ILE A 673 -31.94 -23.63 -1.64
N ASP A 674 -31.71 -23.78 -2.95
CA ASP A 674 -31.86 -22.80 -4.05
C ASP A 674 -31.19 -23.40 -5.30
N ASN A 675 -31.70 -23.31 -6.53
CA ASN A 675 -32.91 -22.67 -7.06
C ASN A 675 -33.52 -23.57 -8.18
N ALA A 676 -34.73 -23.27 -8.65
CA ALA A 676 -35.43 -24.07 -9.69
C ALA A 676 -35.79 -23.25 -10.93
N SER A 677 -35.54 -23.80 -12.13
CA SER A 677 -36.08 -23.28 -13.40
C SER A 677 -35.90 -24.29 -14.55
N ALA A 678 -36.90 -24.37 -15.44
CA ALA A 678 -36.91 -25.08 -16.74
C ALA A 678 -36.80 -26.63 -16.72
N VAL A 679 -37.26 -27.38 -17.73
CA VAL A 679 -38.55 -27.36 -18.49
C VAL A 679 -38.60 -28.66 -19.34
N ASP A 680 -39.73 -29.38 -19.27
CA ASP A 680 -40.34 -30.30 -20.26
C ASP A 680 -39.56 -31.45 -20.98
N SER A 681 -40.34 -32.48 -21.36
CA SER A 681 -40.11 -33.50 -22.41
C SER A 681 -39.07 -34.62 -22.19
N GLY A 682 -39.23 -35.74 -22.92
CA GLY A 682 -38.15 -36.74 -23.13
C GLY A 682 -38.46 -38.20 -22.80
N GLN A 683 -39.14 -38.90 -23.70
CA GLN A 683 -39.47 -40.33 -23.68
C GLN A 683 -38.29 -41.33 -23.72
N GLU A 684 -38.60 -42.59 -23.35
CA GLU A 684 -38.05 -43.89 -23.84
C GLU A 684 -36.87 -44.68 -23.17
N LEU A 685 -37.22 -45.95 -22.88
CA LEU A 685 -36.52 -47.25 -23.11
C LEU A 685 -35.15 -47.62 -22.50
N LEU A 686 -35.23 -48.55 -21.53
CA LEU A 686 -34.47 -49.82 -21.40
C LEU A 686 -33.02 -49.93 -21.92
N LEU A 687 -32.05 -50.19 -21.03
CA LEU A 687 -31.25 -51.45 -20.99
C LEU A 687 -30.28 -51.56 -19.77
N ARG A 688 -29.64 -52.73 -19.63
CA ARG A 688 -28.65 -53.17 -18.59
C ARG A 688 -27.25 -53.32 -19.27
N PRO A 689 -26.11 -53.70 -18.62
CA PRO A 689 -25.77 -53.87 -17.19
C PRO A 689 -24.33 -53.41 -16.72
N LYS A 690 -24.09 -53.35 -15.39
CA LYS A 690 -22.75 -53.44 -14.69
C LYS A 690 -21.72 -52.29 -14.97
N ASP A 691 -20.66 -52.04 -14.17
CA ASP A 691 -20.14 -52.68 -12.95
C ASP A 691 -19.43 -51.66 -11.98
N LYS A 692 -19.28 -52.04 -10.69
CA LYS A 692 -18.26 -51.60 -9.69
C LYS A 692 -17.80 -50.11 -9.56
N ARG A 693 -17.97 -49.55 -8.36
CA ARG A 693 -16.82 -49.06 -7.53
C ARG A 693 -17.07 -49.20 -6.02
N ARG A 694 -16.01 -49.14 -5.21
CA ARG A 694 -16.01 -49.41 -3.75
C ARG A 694 -16.13 -48.12 -2.91
N SER A 695 -16.74 -48.22 -1.73
CA SER A 695 -16.53 -47.30 -0.60
C SER A 695 -16.24 -48.10 0.70
N SER A 696 -15.83 -47.41 1.77
CA SER A 696 -14.91 -47.97 2.79
C SER A 696 -15.54 -48.64 4.02
N LEU A 697 -14.82 -49.63 4.58
CA LEU A 697 -15.23 -50.46 5.71
C LEU A 697 -15.52 -49.72 7.04
N LYS A 698 -14.92 -48.55 7.27
CA LYS A 698 -15.06 -47.81 8.55
C LYS A 698 -16.53 -47.55 8.92
N GLN A 699 -17.35 -47.16 7.94
CA GLN A 699 -18.77 -46.85 8.11
C GLN A 699 -19.66 -48.08 8.44
N ARG A 700 -19.12 -49.30 8.43
CA ARG A 700 -19.80 -50.51 8.94
C ARG A 700 -19.53 -50.80 10.41
N GLN A 701 -18.38 -50.39 10.95
CA GLN A 701 -17.99 -50.71 12.34
C GLN A 701 -18.77 -49.84 13.34
N ASP A 702 -18.86 -48.52 13.08
CA ASP A 702 -19.57 -47.57 13.95
C ASP A 702 -21.06 -47.95 14.16
N ARG A 703 -21.67 -48.61 13.17
CA ARG A 703 -23.09 -49.02 13.19
C ARG A 703 -23.36 -50.32 13.97
N GLN A 704 -22.34 -51.00 14.49
CA GLN A 704 -22.52 -52.26 15.26
C GLN A 704 -22.31 -52.11 16.77
N LEU A 705 -21.78 -50.98 17.25
CA LEU A 705 -21.45 -50.78 18.67
C LEU A 705 -22.65 -50.48 19.59
N TYR A 706 -23.83 -50.21 19.03
CA TYR A 706 -25.04 -49.82 19.80
C TYR A 706 -26.13 -50.92 19.92
N THR A 707 -25.82 -52.19 19.64
CA THR A 707 -26.79 -53.30 19.83
C THR A 707 -26.17 -54.63 20.29
N ARG A 708 -26.14 -54.92 21.61
CA ARG A 708 -26.80 -56.09 22.24
C ARG A 708 -26.44 -56.30 23.73
N LYS A 709 -27.25 -57.13 24.40
CA LYS A 709 -27.09 -57.57 25.79
C LYS A 709 -27.11 -59.12 25.88
N ARG A 710 -25.99 -59.69 26.35
CA ARG A 710 -25.76 -61.06 26.89
C ARG A 710 -25.93 -62.32 26.01
N GLY A 711 -25.02 -63.27 26.27
CA GLY A 711 -25.06 -64.70 25.93
C GLY A 711 -24.36 -65.09 24.63
N SER A 712 -23.51 -66.14 24.55
CA SER A 712 -22.87 -66.99 25.58
C SER A 712 -21.85 -67.90 24.87
N GLY A 713 -20.64 -68.13 25.42
CA GLY A 713 -19.70 -69.10 24.82
C GLY A 713 -18.23 -68.87 25.22
N LEU A 714 -17.51 -69.98 25.33
CA LEU A 714 -16.19 -70.22 25.94
C LEU A 714 -14.98 -69.86 25.03
N GLU A 715 -13.76 -70.04 25.58
CA GLU A 715 -12.45 -70.27 24.91
C GLU A 715 -11.57 -69.08 24.44
N SER A 716 -10.53 -68.81 25.25
CA SER A 716 -9.18 -68.31 24.89
C SER A 716 -8.27 -69.53 24.52
N PRO A 717 -6.93 -69.45 24.26
CA PRO A 717 -5.91 -68.38 24.40
C PRO A 717 -5.03 -68.27 23.10
N PRO A 718 -3.71 -67.90 23.07
CA PRO A 718 -2.81 -67.29 24.06
C PRO A 718 -1.94 -66.09 23.59
N ASP A 719 -1.24 -65.46 24.55
CA ASP A 719 -0.07 -64.57 24.37
C ASP A 719 1.22 -65.37 24.04
N PRO A 720 2.41 -64.74 23.78
CA PRO A 720 3.25 -64.29 24.91
C PRO A 720 4.24 -63.09 24.67
N GLN A 721 4.58 -62.38 25.77
CA GLN A 721 5.91 -61.76 26.10
C GLN A 721 6.46 -60.64 25.17
N THR A 722 7.40 -59.74 25.51
CA THR A 722 8.35 -59.45 26.63
C THR A 722 8.37 -57.91 26.92
N ASP A 723 9.02 -57.26 27.92
CA ASP A 723 9.76 -57.63 29.16
C ASP A 723 9.89 -56.43 30.15
N ASN A 724 10.13 -56.74 31.43
CA ASN A 724 11.10 -56.24 32.46
C ASN A 724 11.84 -54.87 32.33
N GLU A 725 12.30 -54.18 33.40
CA GLU A 725 12.25 -54.41 34.87
C GLU A 725 12.47 -53.11 35.71
N ASP A 726 12.24 -53.21 37.03
CA ASP A 726 12.71 -52.38 38.16
C ASP A 726 12.43 -50.84 38.24
N GLY A 727 12.17 -50.27 39.44
CA GLY A 727 11.94 -50.89 40.76
C GLY A 727 12.14 -49.93 41.95
N HIS A 728 11.27 -50.00 42.98
CA HIS A 728 11.55 -49.80 44.43
C HIS A 728 10.26 -49.88 45.28
N VAL A 729 10.40 -50.16 46.59
CA VAL A 729 9.29 -50.54 47.51
C VAL A 729 9.47 -49.91 48.90
N MET A 730 8.35 -49.48 49.54
CA MET A 730 8.04 -49.37 50.99
C MET A 730 7.15 -48.14 51.27
N SER A 731 6.22 -48.11 52.26
CA SER A 731 5.51 -49.16 53.02
C SER A 731 4.35 -48.52 53.84
N LEU A 732 3.52 -49.36 54.52
CA LEU A 732 2.55 -48.99 55.58
C LEU A 732 1.28 -48.20 55.14
N ALA A 733 0.07 -48.39 55.73
CA ALA A 733 -0.42 -49.44 56.64
C ALA A 733 -1.98 -49.53 56.71
N GLU A 734 -2.47 -50.68 57.21
CA GLU A 734 -3.73 -50.96 57.93
C GLU A 734 -5.17 -50.85 57.32
N ARG A 735 -5.83 -52.02 57.40
CA ARG A 735 -7.20 -52.30 57.91
C ARG A 735 -8.46 -51.67 57.25
N ALA A 736 -9.02 -52.48 56.34
CA ALA A 736 -10.31 -53.19 56.48
C ALA A 736 -11.63 -52.44 56.84
N GLN A 737 -12.67 -52.70 56.04
CA GLN A 737 -13.95 -53.19 56.55
C GLN A 737 -14.71 -54.05 55.52
N GLN A 738 -15.53 -54.98 56.01
CA GLN A 738 -16.27 -55.97 55.18
C GLN A 738 -17.64 -55.44 54.77
N TRP A 739 -18.13 -55.91 53.62
CA TRP A 739 -19.54 -55.74 53.22
C TRP A 739 -20.26 -57.09 53.30
N LEU A 740 -21.37 -57.12 54.03
CA LEU A 740 -22.36 -58.21 54.03
C LEU A 740 -23.75 -57.62 53.72
N PRO A 741 -24.62 -58.32 52.98
CA PRO A 741 -25.88 -57.78 52.51
C PRO A 741 -26.99 -57.87 53.57
N LEU A 742 -27.99 -57.00 53.48
CA LEU A 742 -29.25 -57.11 54.23
C LEU A 742 -30.48 -57.15 53.34
N SER A 743 -31.59 -57.60 53.93
CA SER A 743 -32.65 -58.32 53.24
C SER A 743 -33.86 -57.47 52.86
N ARG A 744 -34.58 -57.99 51.86
CA ARG A 744 -35.89 -57.50 51.41
C ARG A 744 -36.97 -57.91 52.41
N GLN A 745 -37.76 -56.96 52.91
CA GLN A 745 -38.99 -57.23 53.66
C GLN A 745 -40.19 -56.55 52.97
N GLN A 746 -41.38 -57.12 53.19
CA GLN A 746 -42.64 -56.62 52.65
C GLN A 746 -43.42 -55.85 53.73
N GLY A 747 -44.03 -54.73 53.35
CA GLY A 747 -44.96 -53.98 54.19
C GLY A 747 -46.01 -53.30 53.29
N GLN A 748 -47.27 -53.30 53.73
CA GLN A 748 -48.37 -52.70 52.97
C GLN A 748 -48.44 -51.19 53.23
N VAL A 749 -48.80 -50.42 52.20
CA VAL A 749 -49.18 -49.01 52.31
C VAL A 749 -50.71 -48.92 52.34
N PRO A 750 -51.34 -48.06 53.17
CA PRO A 750 -52.80 -47.94 53.23
C PRO A 750 -53.40 -47.37 51.94
N PRO A 751 -54.70 -47.61 51.66
CA PRO A 751 -55.39 -46.94 50.56
C PRO A 751 -55.56 -45.44 50.88
N GLN A 752 -55.18 -44.57 49.95
CA GLN A 752 -55.67 -43.20 49.91
C GLN A 752 -56.81 -43.07 48.90
N ILE A 753 -57.74 -42.17 49.20
CA ILE A 753 -58.99 -41.99 48.47
C ILE A 753 -58.76 -41.02 47.29
N ILE A 754 -59.51 -41.28 46.22
CA ILE A 754 -59.51 -40.56 44.93
C ILE A 754 -59.67 -39.04 45.10
N GLN A 755 -58.82 -38.28 44.41
CA GLN A 755 -59.20 -37.02 43.78
C GLN A 755 -58.28 -36.74 42.59
N ASP A 756 -58.79 -36.95 41.37
CA ASP A 756 -58.12 -36.56 40.12
C ASP A 756 -58.23 -35.04 39.89
N PRO A 757 -57.14 -34.36 39.51
CA PRO A 757 -57.17 -33.02 38.93
C PRO A 757 -56.63 -33.00 37.47
N ASP A 758 -56.64 -34.13 36.76
CA ASP A 758 -56.09 -34.29 35.40
C ASP A 758 -57.02 -33.68 34.32
N HIS A 759 -57.43 -32.42 34.52
CA HIS A 759 -58.10 -31.56 33.55
C HIS A 759 -57.36 -30.23 33.45
N LEU A 760 -56.44 -30.15 32.47
CA LEU A 760 -56.02 -28.87 31.92
C LEU A 760 -57.27 -28.06 31.51
N PRO A 761 -57.35 -26.76 31.82
CA PRO A 761 -58.54 -25.97 31.50
C PRO A 761 -58.76 -25.95 29.98
N PRO A 762 -60.02 -25.99 29.52
CA PRO A 762 -60.33 -25.93 28.09
C PRO A 762 -59.83 -24.61 27.49
N ILE A 763 -59.33 -24.69 26.26
CA ILE A 763 -58.77 -23.52 25.54
C ILE A 763 -59.86 -22.46 25.40
N ALA A 764 -59.69 -21.33 26.08
CA ALA A 764 -60.55 -20.16 25.88
C ALA A 764 -60.50 -19.73 24.41
N SER A 765 -61.67 -19.51 23.81
CA SER A 765 -61.83 -19.23 22.38
C SER A 765 -61.05 -18.00 21.93
N GLY A 766 -59.90 -18.20 21.30
CA GLY A 766 -59.04 -17.11 20.79
C GLY A 766 -57.54 -17.41 20.71
N PHE A 767 -57.04 -18.41 21.44
CA PHE A 767 -55.61 -18.76 21.46
C PHE A 767 -55.24 -19.83 20.42
N VAL A 768 -54.09 -19.65 19.75
CA VAL A 768 -53.66 -20.47 18.60
C VAL A 768 -52.51 -21.43 18.95
N THR A 769 -51.68 -21.10 19.95
CA THR A 769 -50.58 -21.97 20.41
C THR A 769 -50.54 -22.09 21.94
N ASP A 770 -49.98 -23.21 22.43
CA ASP A 770 -49.74 -23.42 23.87
C ASP A 770 -48.80 -22.34 24.46
N LEU A 771 -47.94 -21.74 23.63
CA LEU A 771 -47.11 -20.59 24.01
C LEU A 771 -47.94 -19.33 24.32
N ASP A 772 -49.01 -19.05 23.57
CA ASP A 772 -49.86 -17.89 23.82
C ASP A 772 -50.61 -18.03 25.16
N VAL A 773 -50.99 -19.26 25.51
CA VAL A 773 -51.55 -19.61 26.82
C VAL A 773 -50.55 -19.31 27.93
N LEU A 774 -49.30 -19.81 27.84
CA LEU A 774 -48.25 -19.52 28.83
C LEU A 774 -47.95 -18.01 28.99
N VAL A 775 -47.93 -17.26 27.88
CA VAL A 775 -47.71 -15.81 27.89
C VAL A 775 -48.88 -15.06 28.54
N SER A 776 -50.13 -15.50 28.30
CA SER A 776 -51.31 -14.88 28.95
C SER A 776 -51.38 -15.19 30.45
N TYR A 777 -50.99 -16.40 30.89
CA TYR A 777 -50.85 -16.70 32.32
C TYR A 777 -49.80 -15.80 32.98
N TYR A 778 -48.63 -15.60 32.34
CA TYR A 778 -47.62 -14.70 32.87
C TYR A 778 -48.13 -13.24 32.95
N ALA A 779 -48.75 -12.73 31.88
CA ALA A 779 -49.27 -11.36 31.83
C ALA A 779 -50.31 -11.04 32.91
N ASN A 780 -51.09 -12.03 33.33
CA ASN A 780 -52.10 -11.93 34.40
C ASN A 780 -51.56 -12.32 35.79
N SER A 781 -50.29 -12.72 35.91
CA SER A 781 -49.73 -13.24 37.16
C SER A 781 -49.38 -12.16 38.18
N ASN A 782 -49.41 -12.53 39.47
CA ASN A 782 -48.90 -11.70 40.56
C ASN A 782 -47.42 -11.29 40.36
N VAL A 783 -46.63 -12.11 39.68
CA VAL A 783 -45.20 -11.84 39.40
C VAL A 783 -45.06 -10.69 38.40
N ALA A 784 -45.82 -10.72 37.30
CA ALA A 784 -45.81 -9.65 36.30
C ALA A 784 -46.38 -8.33 36.84
N ASN A 785 -47.37 -8.40 37.72
CA ASN A 785 -47.92 -7.22 38.40
C ASN A 785 -46.90 -6.63 39.39
N ALA A 786 -46.28 -7.44 40.26
CA ALA A 786 -45.24 -6.95 41.17
C ALA A 786 -44.07 -6.26 40.44
N ILE A 787 -43.66 -6.76 39.27
CA ILE A 787 -42.63 -6.13 38.43
C ILE A 787 -43.14 -4.81 37.81
N ARG A 788 -44.41 -4.73 37.37
CA ARG A 788 -45.01 -3.48 36.90
C ARG A 788 -45.04 -2.44 38.02
N ASP A 789 -45.45 -2.84 39.21
CA ASP A 789 -45.60 -1.95 40.36
C ASP A 789 -44.22 -1.45 40.82
N GLU A 790 -43.21 -2.32 40.91
CA GLU A 790 -41.83 -1.94 41.26
C GLU A 790 -41.19 -1.00 40.23
N ILE A 791 -41.38 -1.24 38.92
CA ILE A 791 -40.93 -0.31 37.88
C ILE A 791 -41.62 1.04 38.07
N SER A 792 -42.94 1.06 38.27
CA SER A 792 -43.68 2.32 38.39
C SER A 792 -43.32 3.12 39.66
N SER A 793 -43.06 2.46 40.79
CA SER A 793 -42.51 3.11 41.99
C SER A 793 -41.16 3.75 41.67
N SER A 794 -40.19 2.98 41.16
CA SER A 794 -38.83 3.49 40.94
C SER A 794 -38.74 4.66 39.96
N VAL A 795 -39.65 4.74 38.98
CA VAL A 795 -39.78 5.91 38.08
C VAL A 795 -40.39 7.11 38.81
N GLN A 796 -41.39 6.91 39.69
CA GLN A 796 -41.92 7.97 40.54
C GLN A 796 -40.88 8.48 41.56
N ASP A 797 -40.11 7.58 42.16
CA ASP A 797 -39.02 7.90 43.10
C ASP A 797 -37.94 8.75 42.41
N ALA A 798 -37.56 8.41 41.17
CA ALA A 798 -36.62 9.18 40.37
C ALA A 798 -37.16 10.57 39.95
N LEU A 799 -38.45 10.64 39.58
CA LEU A 799 -39.11 11.92 39.28
C LEU A 799 -39.23 12.82 40.52
N ALA A 800 -39.48 12.24 41.70
CA ALA A 800 -39.50 12.98 42.96
C ALA A 800 -38.09 13.49 43.35
N ALA A 801 -37.04 12.67 43.17
CA ALA A 801 -35.66 13.03 43.46
C ALA A 801 -35.11 14.17 42.60
N ASN A 802 -35.56 14.28 41.34
CA ASN A 802 -35.18 15.37 40.43
C ASN A 802 -35.98 16.68 40.65
N GLY A 803 -37.02 16.65 41.48
CA GLY A 803 -37.82 17.82 41.85
C GLY A 803 -38.92 18.21 40.86
N GLN A 804 -40.00 18.78 41.38
CA GLN A 804 -41.14 19.22 40.55
C GLN A 804 -40.81 20.50 39.78
N ALA A 805 -40.44 20.36 38.50
CA ALA A 805 -40.42 21.46 37.55
C ALA A 805 -41.85 21.98 37.33
N ASN A 806 -42.14 23.17 37.85
CA ASN A 806 -43.47 23.76 37.82
C ASN A 806 -43.86 24.31 36.42
N THR A 807 -45.17 24.39 36.18
CA THR A 807 -45.82 25.14 35.07
C THR A 807 -45.50 24.71 33.63
N SER A 808 -46.24 23.69 33.17
CA SER A 808 -47.18 23.82 32.05
C SER A 808 -46.73 24.57 30.77
N GLN A 809 -45.89 23.95 29.94
CA GLN A 809 -45.93 24.10 28.48
C GLN A 809 -45.34 22.86 27.78
N GLN A 810 -45.97 22.47 26.67
CA GLN A 810 -45.61 21.43 25.67
C GLN A 810 -44.72 20.24 26.11
N ALA A 811 -45.29 19.03 26.06
CA ALA A 811 -44.56 17.78 26.27
C ALA A 811 -43.67 17.41 25.07
N SER A 812 -42.35 17.51 25.24
CA SER A 812 -41.34 16.88 24.36
C SER A 812 -40.03 16.56 25.10
N ASP A 813 -39.61 17.44 26.00
CA ASP A 813 -38.26 17.40 26.55
C ASP A 813 -38.15 16.45 27.75
N VAL A 814 -37.50 15.32 27.51
CA VAL A 814 -37.23 14.29 28.52
C VAL A 814 -36.15 14.78 29.49
N VAL A 815 -36.46 14.81 30.78
CA VAL A 815 -35.47 15.03 31.85
C VAL A 815 -34.43 13.91 31.77
N THR A 816 -33.19 14.27 31.42
CA THR A 816 -32.09 13.34 31.19
C THR A 816 -31.07 13.45 32.32
N GLY A 817 -30.81 12.33 33.01
CA GLY A 817 -29.86 12.27 34.10
C GLY A 817 -28.43 12.53 33.62
N GLN A 818 -27.79 13.59 34.11
CA GLN A 818 -26.43 13.94 33.68
C GLN A 818 -25.39 13.01 34.33
N MET A 819 -24.76 12.16 33.53
CA MET A 819 -23.57 11.40 33.95
C MET A 819 -22.32 11.95 33.26
N THR A 820 -21.47 12.60 34.05
CA THR A 820 -20.20 13.23 33.64
C THR A 820 -19.30 12.22 32.92
N GLY A 821 -19.08 12.44 31.61
CA GLY A 821 -18.30 11.53 30.78
C GLY A 821 -16.84 11.98 30.66
N TYR A 822 -15.91 11.08 30.99
CA TYR A 822 -14.48 11.34 30.88
C TYR A 822 -14.00 11.63 29.45
N ALA A 823 -12.94 12.42 29.33
CA ALA A 823 -12.32 12.77 28.04
C ALA A 823 -11.61 11.56 27.40
N ARG A 824 -12.21 10.99 26.35
CA ARG A 824 -11.65 9.88 25.56
C ARG A 824 -10.28 10.22 24.95
N VAL A 825 -9.39 9.24 24.89
CA VAL A 825 -8.01 9.34 24.39
C VAL A 825 -7.93 9.94 22.97
N GLY A 826 -6.97 10.83 22.73
CA GLY A 826 -6.83 11.55 21.46
C GLY A 826 -6.17 10.72 20.35
N LEU A 827 -6.46 11.03 19.08
CA LEU A 827 -6.05 10.25 17.90
C LEU A 827 -4.54 9.93 17.85
N ILE A 828 -3.66 10.87 18.24
CA ILE A 828 -2.21 10.64 18.28
C ILE A 828 -1.84 9.57 19.33
N ARG A 829 -2.42 9.62 20.54
CA ARG A 829 -2.16 8.62 21.60
C ARG A 829 -2.82 7.27 21.25
N GLN A 830 -3.99 7.26 20.61
CA GLN A 830 -4.58 6.04 20.01
C GLN A 830 -3.63 5.41 18.98
N PHE A 831 -3.11 6.19 18.03
CA PHE A 831 -2.16 5.73 17.02
C PHE A 831 -0.87 5.17 17.64
N ILE A 832 -0.29 5.82 18.65
CA ILE A 832 0.91 5.33 19.36
C ILE A 832 0.65 4.00 20.10
N ILE A 833 -0.51 3.84 20.74
CA ILE A 833 -0.88 2.57 21.38
C ILE A 833 -1.05 1.48 20.32
N LEU A 834 -1.75 1.79 19.22
CA LEU A 834 -2.01 0.83 18.14
C LEU A 834 -0.74 0.46 17.36
N SER A 835 0.19 1.38 17.14
CA SER A 835 1.48 1.08 16.50
C SER A 835 2.39 0.25 17.41
N SER A 836 2.40 0.51 18.72
CA SER A 836 3.05 -0.36 19.71
C SER A 836 2.45 -1.77 19.69
N ARG A 837 1.12 -1.89 19.55
CA ARG A 837 0.41 -3.16 19.43
C ARG A 837 0.74 -3.92 18.14
N THR A 838 0.69 -3.27 16.97
CA THR A 838 1.02 -3.92 15.68
C THR A 838 2.49 -4.29 15.58
N TRP A 839 3.40 -3.42 16.03
CA TRP A 839 4.84 -3.70 16.04
C TRP A 839 5.20 -4.88 16.98
N LYS A 840 4.59 -4.96 18.17
CA LYS A 840 4.72 -6.14 19.06
C LYS A 840 4.21 -7.42 18.38
N ASN A 841 3.07 -7.34 17.68
CA ASN A 841 2.49 -8.49 16.96
C ASN A 841 3.44 -8.99 15.85
N LEU A 842 3.94 -8.07 15.00
CA LEU A 842 4.88 -8.40 13.92
C LEU A 842 6.19 -9.00 14.47
N TYR A 843 6.81 -8.38 15.47
CA TYR A 843 8.07 -8.88 16.07
C TYR A 843 7.92 -10.25 16.72
N ARG A 844 6.75 -10.55 17.33
CA ARG A 844 6.46 -11.88 17.92
C ARG A 844 5.96 -12.92 16.92
N ASN A 845 5.69 -12.54 15.68
CA ASN A 845 5.41 -13.45 14.55
C ASN A 845 6.60 -13.50 13.56
N PRO A 846 7.83 -13.87 14.01
CA PRO A 846 9.01 -13.77 13.17
C PRO A 846 8.95 -14.68 11.93
N MET A 847 8.11 -15.73 11.93
CA MET A 847 7.99 -16.67 10.79
C MET A 847 7.62 -15.95 9.49
N LEU A 848 6.59 -15.08 9.49
CA LEU A 848 6.14 -14.42 8.26
C LEU A 848 7.20 -13.46 7.70
N MET A 849 7.81 -12.65 8.59
CA MET A 849 8.87 -11.72 8.23
C MET A 849 10.14 -12.44 7.76
N LEU A 850 10.55 -13.51 8.46
CA LEU A 850 11.71 -14.32 8.10
C LEU A 850 11.51 -15.03 6.76
N THR A 851 10.32 -15.57 6.49
CA THR A 851 10.00 -16.18 5.20
C THR A 851 10.14 -15.15 4.07
N HIS A 852 9.57 -13.96 4.21
CA HIS A 852 9.69 -12.92 3.17
C HIS A 852 11.14 -12.48 2.92
N TYR A 853 11.95 -12.28 3.98
CA TYR A 853 13.35 -11.91 3.81
C TYR A 853 14.19 -13.06 3.23
N ALA A 854 14.02 -14.28 3.72
CA ALA A 854 14.74 -15.46 3.22
C ALA A 854 14.41 -15.77 1.76
N THR A 855 13.13 -15.67 1.35
CA THR A 855 12.76 -15.83 -0.06
C THR A 855 13.35 -14.75 -0.95
N ALA A 856 13.39 -13.49 -0.50
CA ALA A 856 14.00 -12.41 -1.27
C ALA A 856 15.51 -12.62 -1.45
N ILE A 857 16.23 -13.05 -0.41
CA ILE A 857 17.67 -13.35 -0.48
C ILE A 857 17.93 -14.53 -1.44
N LEU A 858 17.18 -15.62 -1.32
CA LEU A 858 17.34 -16.81 -2.15
C LEU A 858 17.05 -16.49 -3.63
N LEU A 859 15.97 -15.77 -3.91
CA LEU A 859 15.60 -15.36 -5.26
C LEU A 859 16.57 -14.31 -5.84
N ALA A 860 17.14 -13.44 -5.01
CA ALA A 860 18.16 -12.49 -5.42
C ALA A 860 19.45 -13.21 -5.88
N VAL A 861 19.96 -14.14 -5.07
CA VAL A 861 21.16 -14.92 -5.41
C VAL A 861 20.91 -15.81 -6.64
N LEU A 862 19.73 -16.44 -6.74
CA LEU A 862 19.36 -17.22 -7.93
C LEU A 862 19.29 -16.36 -9.20
N SER A 863 18.65 -15.19 -9.14
CA SER A 863 18.53 -14.28 -10.29
C SER A 863 19.89 -13.70 -10.68
N GLY A 864 20.69 -13.26 -9.70
CA GLY A 864 22.05 -12.77 -9.93
C GLY A 864 23.03 -13.82 -10.45
N TYR A 865 22.77 -15.11 -10.19
CA TYR A 865 23.52 -16.23 -10.79
C TYR A 865 23.08 -16.52 -12.23
N LEU A 866 21.76 -16.54 -12.50
CA LEU A 866 21.22 -16.82 -13.85
C LEU A 866 21.53 -15.70 -14.86
N PHE A 867 21.59 -14.45 -14.40
CA PHE A 867 21.88 -13.27 -15.22
C PHE A 867 23.26 -12.66 -14.89
N TYR A 868 24.21 -13.48 -14.43
CA TYR A 868 25.55 -13.03 -14.02
C TYR A 868 26.36 -12.43 -15.18
N GLY A 869 26.90 -11.22 -14.98
CA GLY A 869 27.85 -10.59 -15.90
C GLY A 869 27.31 -10.34 -17.31
N LEU A 870 26.27 -9.51 -17.46
CA LEU A 870 25.67 -9.19 -18.75
C LEU A 870 26.65 -8.46 -19.68
N THR A 871 26.73 -8.93 -20.93
CA THR A 871 27.43 -8.24 -22.02
C THR A 871 26.62 -7.07 -22.55
N ASP A 872 27.24 -6.22 -23.37
CA ASP A 872 26.61 -5.07 -24.02
C ASP A 872 26.31 -5.36 -25.51
N ASP A 873 25.98 -6.62 -25.83
CA ASP A 873 25.48 -7.05 -27.15
C ASP A 873 23.94 -7.14 -27.17
N ILE A 874 23.35 -7.34 -28.35
CA ILE A 874 21.89 -7.61 -28.51
C ILE A 874 21.39 -8.73 -27.58
N LYS A 875 22.18 -9.79 -27.36
CA LYS A 875 21.84 -10.88 -26.43
C LYS A 875 21.82 -10.40 -24.97
N GLY A 876 22.76 -9.53 -24.61
CA GLY A 876 22.81 -8.88 -23.30
C GLY A 876 21.59 -7.97 -23.07
N PHE A 877 21.14 -7.24 -24.09
CA PHE A 877 19.89 -6.48 -24.04
C PHE A 877 18.65 -7.37 -23.84
N GLN A 878 18.55 -8.50 -24.55
CA GLN A 878 17.47 -9.48 -24.31
C GLN A 878 17.50 -10.05 -22.88
N ASN A 879 18.69 -10.27 -22.33
CA ASN A 879 18.85 -10.72 -20.94
C ASN A 879 18.44 -9.63 -19.92
N ARG A 880 18.66 -8.33 -20.21
CA ARG A 880 18.15 -7.22 -19.37
C ARG A 880 16.62 -7.17 -19.35
N LEU A 881 15.98 -7.25 -20.52
CA LEU A 881 14.51 -7.36 -20.65
C LEU A 881 13.98 -8.53 -19.80
N GLY A 882 14.58 -9.72 -19.96
CA GLY A 882 14.20 -10.93 -19.22
C GLY A 882 14.39 -10.80 -17.71
N LEU A 883 15.50 -10.20 -17.27
CA LEU A 883 15.78 -9.92 -15.86
C LEU A 883 14.71 -9.02 -15.24
N PHE A 884 14.50 -7.81 -15.77
CA PHE A 884 13.57 -6.85 -15.15
C PHE A 884 12.14 -7.39 -15.10
N PHE A 885 11.69 -8.09 -16.16
CA PHE A 885 10.39 -8.75 -16.18
C PHE A 885 10.28 -9.82 -15.08
N PHE A 886 11.32 -10.64 -14.88
CA PHE A 886 11.36 -11.68 -13.86
C PHE A 886 11.42 -11.11 -12.43
N LEU A 887 12.22 -10.06 -12.18
CA LEU A 887 12.29 -9.39 -10.87
C LEU A 887 10.91 -8.81 -10.47
N LEU A 888 10.24 -8.14 -11.40
CA LEU A 888 8.89 -7.59 -11.18
C LEU A 888 7.86 -8.70 -10.96
N ALA A 889 7.88 -9.77 -11.77
CA ALA A 889 6.96 -10.90 -11.62
C ALA A 889 7.09 -11.57 -10.24
N LEU A 890 8.32 -11.84 -9.79
CA LEU A 890 8.59 -12.41 -8.48
C LEU A 890 8.05 -11.53 -7.34
N PHE A 891 8.30 -10.23 -7.37
CA PHE A 891 7.76 -9.33 -6.33
C PHE A 891 6.25 -9.20 -6.39
N GLY A 892 5.67 -9.04 -7.58
CA GLY A 892 4.23 -8.89 -7.78
C GLY A 892 3.43 -10.08 -7.24
N PHE A 893 3.84 -11.32 -7.50
CA PHE A 893 3.17 -12.48 -6.89
C PHE A 893 3.50 -12.64 -5.39
N SER A 894 4.65 -12.15 -4.91
CA SER A 894 4.98 -12.11 -3.48
C SER A 894 4.13 -11.11 -2.67
N THR A 895 3.50 -10.11 -3.31
CA THR A 895 2.58 -9.20 -2.60
C THR A 895 1.21 -9.80 -2.28
N LEU A 896 0.86 -10.96 -2.84
CA LEU A 896 -0.42 -11.64 -2.55
C LEU A 896 -0.58 -11.96 -1.06
N THR A 897 0.50 -12.18 -0.30
CA THR A 897 0.40 -12.38 1.17
C THR A 897 -0.15 -11.16 1.92
N SER A 898 -0.23 -9.97 1.29
CA SER A 898 -0.90 -8.79 1.85
C SER A 898 -2.42 -8.97 1.99
N LEU A 899 -3.04 -9.87 1.22
CA LEU A 899 -4.48 -10.16 1.25
C LEU A 899 -4.94 -10.66 2.64
N THR A 900 -4.13 -11.49 3.29
CA THR A 900 -4.49 -12.17 4.56
C THR A 900 -4.13 -11.37 5.80
N VAL A 901 -3.34 -10.30 5.66
CA VAL A 901 -2.91 -9.39 6.74
C VAL A 901 -4.12 -8.70 7.40
N PHE A 902 -5.17 -8.39 6.63
CA PHE A 902 -6.40 -7.84 7.18
C PHE A 902 -7.47 -8.92 7.49
N SER A 903 -7.57 -9.99 6.70
CA SER A 903 -8.66 -10.98 6.89
C SER A 903 -8.61 -11.66 8.26
N SER A 904 -7.41 -11.85 8.82
CA SER A 904 -7.17 -12.44 10.15
C SER A 904 -7.57 -11.52 11.31
N GLU A 905 -7.27 -10.22 11.24
CA GLU A 905 -7.62 -9.24 12.29
C GLU A 905 -9.02 -8.62 12.11
N ARG A 906 -9.70 -8.87 10.99
CA ARG A 906 -11.01 -8.29 10.62
C ARG A 906 -12.08 -8.38 11.71
N LEU A 907 -12.20 -9.54 12.36
CA LEU A 907 -13.24 -9.78 13.36
C LEU A 907 -12.96 -9.02 14.67
N LEU A 908 -11.69 -8.96 15.08
CA LEU A 908 -11.23 -8.14 16.21
C LEU A 908 -11.49 -6.64 15.93
N PHE A 909 -11.10 -6.15 14.75
CA PHE A 909 -11.32 -4.76 14.34
C PHE A 909 -12.80 -4.37 14.37
N VAL A 910 -13.70 -5.24 13.86
CA VAL A 910 -15.15 -4.98 13.88
C VAL A 910 -15.67 -4.86 15.32
N ARG A 911 -15.29 -5.78 16.24
CA ARG A 911 -15.71 -5.72 17.64
C ARG A 911 -15.16 -4.49 18.37
N GLU A 912 -13.87 -4.19 18.20
CA GLU A 912 -13.23 -3.02 18.81
C GLU A 912 -13.81 -1.70 18.28
N ARG A 913 -14.20 -1.64 17.00
CA ARG A 913 -14.93 -0.51 16.41
C ARG A 913 -16.35 -0.39 16.97
N ALA A 914 -17.07 -1.50 17.17
CA ALA A 914 -18.43 -1.52 17.72
C ALA A 914 -18.49 -1.05 19.17
N ASN A 915 -17.57 -1.53 20.03
CA ASN A 915 -17.43 -1.06 21.41
C ASN A 915 -16.68 0.30 21.48
N GLY A 916 -16.26 0.86 20.34
CA GLY A 916 -15.74 2.22 20.22
C GLY A 916 -14.36 2.46 20.85
N TYR A 917 -13.45 1.48 20.78
CA TYR A 917 -12.10 1.54 21.37
C TYR A 917 -11.20 2.62 20.71
N TYR A 918 -11.32 2.82 19.39
CA TYR A 918 -10.49 3.76 18.62
C TYR A 918 -11.14 4.22 17.30
N SER A 919 -10.56 5.23 16.66
CA SER A 919 -10.92 5.64 15.30
C SER A 919 -10.44 4.64 14.24
N PRO A 920 -11.24 4.32 13.20
CA PRO A 920 -10.79 3.49 12.07
C PRO A 920 -9.51 4.01 11.41
N VAL A 921 -9.33 5.34 11.34
CA VAL A 921 -8.12 5.98 10.79
C VAL A 921 -6.87 5.53 11.52
N THR A 922 -6.86 5.58 12.86
CA THR A 922 -5.67 5.33 13.68
C THR A 922 -5.27 3.86 13.70
N TYR A 923 -6.21 2.94 13.46
CA TYR A 923 -5.90 1.54 13.22
C TYR A 923 -5.31 1.34 11.82
N PHE A 924 -5.95 1.89 10.77
CA PHE A 924 -5.49 1.72 9.40
C PHE A 924 -4.06 2.26 9.21
N THR A 925 -3.77 3.48 9.69
CA THR A 925 -2.43 4.06 9.57
C THR A 925 -1.38 3.29 10.38
N ALA A 926 -1.73 2.78 11.58
CA ALA A 926 -0.83 1.96 12.38
C ALA A 926 -0.53 0.60 11.73
N LYS A 927 -1.51 -0.01 11.06
CA LYS A 927 -1.34 -1.27 10.31
C LYS A 927 -0.51 -1.05 9.03
N VAL A 928 -0.79 0.00 8.25
CA VAL A 928 -0.01 0.32 7.04
C VAL A 928 1.46 0.61 7.39
N LEU A 929 1.73 1.49 8.36
CA LEU A 929 3.09 1.95 8.64
C LEU A 929 3.97 0.92 9.38
N PHE A 930 3.40 0.07 10.25
CA PHE A 930 4.18 -0.83 11.10
C PHE A 930 4.07 -2.32 10.73
N ASP A 931 3.22 -2.68 9.77
CA ASP A 931 3.09 -4.05 9.24
C ASP A 931 3.56 -4.09 7.77
N ILE A 932 2.94 -3.29 6.89
CA ILE A 932 3.18 -3.33 5.45
C ILE A 932 4.55 -2.74 5.08
N VAL A 933 4.89 -1.56 5.60
CA VAL A 933 6.16 -0.91 5.21
C VAL A 933 7.37 -1.78 5.55
N PRO A 934 7.53 -2.37 6.75
CA PRO A 934 8.62 -3.33 7.00
C PRO A 934 8.62 -4.52 6.03
N LEU A 935 7.46 -5.15 5.83
CA LEU A 935 7.33 -6.35 4.99
C LEU A 935 7.44 -6.08 3.48
N ARG A 936 7.38 -4.83 3.01
CA ARG A 936 7.39 -4.46 1.58
C ARG A 936 8.49 -3.49 1.16
N LEU A 937 9.06 -2.70 2.06
CA LEU A 937 10.21 -1.84 1.78
C LEU A 937 11.53 -2.63 1.81
N ILE A 938 11.70 -3.48 2.83
CA ILE A 938 12.98 -4.17 3.10
C ILE A 938 13.32 -5.25 2.06
N PRO A 939 12.39 -6.14 1.62
CA PRO A 939 12.75 -7.21 0.69
C PRO A 939 13.25 -6.72 -0.70
N PRO A 940 12.62 -5.70 -1.35
CA PRO A 940 13.15 -5.12 -2.59
C PRO A 940 14.52 -4.48 -2.44
N ILE A 941 14.79 -3.81 -1.31
CA ILE A 941 16.11 -3.21 -1.04
C ILE A 941 17.17 -4.30 -0.92
N ILE A 942 16.93 -5.36 -0.12
CA ILE A 942 17.88 -6.48 0.03
C ILE A 942 18.14 -7.16 -1.33
N MET A 943 17.08 -7.43 -2.09
CA MET A 943 17.19 -8.08 -3.40
C MET A 943 17.92 -7.21 -4.42
N GLY A 944 17.61 -5.92 -4.48
CA GLY A 944 18.27 -4.99 -5.39
C GLY A 944 19.76 -4.79 -5.09
N VAL A 945 20.12 -4.66 -3.81
CA VAL A 945 21.53 -4.57 -3.35
C VAL A 945 22.35 -5.81 -3.75
N ILE A 946 21.73 -6.99 -3.82
CA ILE A 946 22.40 -8.24 -4.23
C ILE A 946 22.44 -8.38 -5.75
N VAL A 947 21.29 -8.23 -6.43
CA VAL A 947 21.16 -8.49 -7.88
C VAL A 947 21.95 -7.48 -8.71
N TYR A 948 21.85 -6.19 -8.41
CA TYR A 948 22.43 -5.11 -9.24
C TYR A 948 23.95 -5.28 -9.50
N PRO A 949 24.81 -5.48 -8.48
CA PRO A 949 26.24 -5.73 -8.70
C PRO A 949 26.57 -7.15 -9.20
N MET A 950 25.73 -8.17 -8.94
CA MET A 950 25.96 -9.53 -9.47
C MET A 950 25.71 -9.62 -10.99
N VAL A 951 24.73 -8.86 -11.48
CA VAL A 951 24.33 -8.83 -12.90
C VAL A 951 25.30 -7.99 -13.74
N GLY A 952 25.85 -6.92 -13.20
CA GLY A 952 26.69 -5.98 -13.96
C GLY A 952 25.90 -4.89 -14.69
N LEU A 953 24.82 -4.42 -14.07
CA LEU A 953 24.09 -3.19 -14.48
C LEU A 953 25.00 -1.95 -14.35
N ILE A 954 24.58 -0.80 -14.89
CA ILE A 954 25.40 0.44 -14.90
C ILE A 954 25.88 0.79 -13.48
N PRO A 955 27.20 0.89 -13.22
CA PRO A 955 27.76 0.99 -11.87
C PRO A 955 27.64 2.39 -11.20
N ASP A 956 26.69 3.22 -11.64
CA ASP A 956 26.53 4.61 -11.20
C ASP A 956 25.48 4.75 -10.09
N TRP A 957 25.79 5.59 -9.09
CA TRP A 957 24.94 5.78 -7.90
C TRP A 957 23.54 6.35 -8.21
N PRO A 958 23.36 7.33 -9.12
CA PRO A 958 22.02 7.80 -9.49
C PRO A 958 21.15 6.68 -10.09
N GLU A 959 21.68 5.90 -11.02
CA GLU A 959 20.95 4.81 -11.71
C GLU A 959 20.61 3.67 -10.75
N PHE A 960 21.49 3.35 -9.80
CA PHE A 960 21.19 2.43 -8.70
C PHE A 960 20.06 2.95 -7.80
N SER A 961 20.09 4.25 -7.44
CA SER A 961 19.08 4.85 -6.55
C SER A 961 17.68 4.86 -7.18
N LYS A 962 17.60 5.16 -8.48
CA LYS A 962 16.37 5.09 -9.30
C LYS A 962 15.86 3.65 -9.41
N PHE A 963 16.73 2.68 -9.70
CA PHE A 963 16.40 1.26 -9.75
C PHE A 963 15.75 0.76 -8.44
N ILE A 964 16.35 1.09 -7.29
CA ILE A 964 15.79 0.75 -5.97
C ILE A 964 14.45 1.45 -5.73
N LEU A 965 14.32 2.74 -6.11
CA LEU A 965 13.08 3.49 -5.97
C LEU A 965 11.92 2.86 -6.76
N VAL A 966 12.15 2.46 -8.01
CA VAL A 966 11.12 1.81 -8.85
C VAL A 966 10.68 0.48 -8.25
N LEU A 967 11.62 -0.38 -7.82
CA LEU A 967 11.29 -1.66 -7.18
C LEU A 967 10.48 -1.49 -5.88
N VAL A 968 10.82 -0.48 -5.07
CA VAL A 968 10.10 -0.16 -3.83
C VAL A 968 8.68 0.36 -4.12
N LEU A 969 8.53 1.31 -5.06
CA LEU A 969 7.22 1.87 -5.42
C LEU A 969 6.31 0.83 -6.07
N PHE A 970 6.84 -0.01 -6.95
CA PHE A 970 6.12 -1.15 -7.53
C PHE A 970 5.60 -2.11 -6.45
N ASN A 971 6.46 -2.54 -5.52
CA ASN A 971 6.09 -3.48 -4.46
C ASN A 971 5.07 -2.87 -3.47
N LEU A 972 5.13 -1.55 -3.24
CA LEU A 972 4.15 -0.82 -2.42
C LEU A 972 2.81 -0.63 -3.15
N ALA A 973 2.82 -0.36 -4.45
CA ALA A 973 1.61 -0.28 -5.28
C ALA A 973 0.89 -1.64 -5.36
N ALA A 974 1.64 -2.71 -5.66
CA ALA A 974 1.13 -4.08 -5.68
C ALA A 974 0.55 -4.50 -4.31
N ALA A 975 1.24 -4.22 -3.21
CA ALA A 975 0.74 -4.49 -1.86
C ALA A 975 -0.53 -3.68 -1.53
N GLY A 976 -0.63 -2.42 -1.99
CA GLY A 976 -1.83 -1.58 -1.83
C GLY A 976 -3.04 -2.15 -2.57
N ILE A 977 -2.87 -2.58 -3.82
CA ILE A 977 -3.93 -3.22 -4.62
C ILE A 977 -4.36 -4.55 -3.98
N CYS A 978 -3.42 -5.39 -3.57
CA CYS A 978 -3.73 -6.63 -2.85
C CYS A 978 -4.50 -6.36 -1.54
N LEU A 979 -4.10 -5.36 -0.76
CA LEU A 979 -4.79 -5.04 0.50
C LEU A 979 -6.20 -4.49 0.28
N LEU A 980 -6.44 -3.68 -0.77
CA LEU A 980 -7.79 -3.24 -1.16
C LEU A 980 -8.70 -4.45 -1.42
N ILE A 981 -8.24 -5.42 -2.20
CA ILE A 981 -8.96 -6.67 -2.51
C ILE A 981 -9.23 -7.45 -1.21
N GLY A 982 -8.25 -7.56 -0.31
CA GLY A 982 -8.39 -8.26 0.99
C GLY A 982 -9.32 -7.59 2.01
N ILE A 983 -9.67 -6.31 1.81
CA ILE A 983 -10.68 -5.60 2.61
C ILE A 983 -12.08 -5.80 2.02
N VAL A 984 -12.20 -5.67 0.69
CA VAL A 984 -13.47 -5.78 -0.05
C VAL A 984 -14.06 -7.18 0.07
N PHE A 985 -13.27 -8.23 -0.20
CA PHE A 985 -13.75 -9.61 -0.14
C PHE A 985 -13.68 -10.15 1.31
N ARG A 986 -14.74 -10.85 1.74
CA ARG A 986 -14.80 -11.45 3.09
C ARG A 986 -14.09 -12.80 3.16
N ASP A 987 -14.11 -13.56 2.06
CA ASP A 987 -13.47 -14.87 1.96
C ASP A 987 -12.02 -14.73 1.44
N PRO A 988 -11.00 -15.29 2.14
CA PRO A 988 -9.60 -15.16 1.73
C PRO A 988 -9.25 -15.98 0.49
N GLY A 989 -9.99 -17.06 0.18
CA GLY A 989 -9.79 -17.85 -1.04
C GLY A 989 -10.24 -17.10 -2.29
N VAL A 990 -11.43 -16.49 -2.24
CA VAL A 990 -11.94 -15.58 -3.28
C VAL A 990 -11.01 -14.37 -3.45
N ALA A 991 -10.55 -13.77 -2.35
CA ALA A 991 -9.60 -12.66 -2.40
C ALA A 991 -8.28 -13.05 -3.09
N ASN A 992 -7.75 -14.25 -2.82
CA ASN A 992 -6.54 -14.76 -3.45
C ASN A 992 -6.71 -15.09 -4.94
N LEU A 993 -7.85 -15.66 -5.34
CA LEU A 993 -8.17 -15.89 -6.75
C LEU A 993 -8.21 -14.56 -7.53
N ILE A 994 -8.95 -13.57 -7.03
CA ILE A 994 -9.10 -12.27 -7.68
C ILE A 994 -7.78 -11.49 -7.69
N GLY A 995 -7.03 -11.48 -6.57
CA GLY A 995 -5.70 -10.87 -6.52
C GLY A 995 -4.72 -11.49 -7.51
N SER A 996 -4.71 -12.82 -7.63
CA SER A 996 -3.85 -13.52 -8.60
C SER A 996 -4.21 -13.18 -10.05
N LEU A 997 -5.50 -13.10 -10.38
CA LEU A 997 -5.97 -12.71 -11.71
C LEU A 997 -5.60 -11.25 -12.04
N VAL A 998 -5.81 -10.31 -11.11
CA VAL A 998 -5.43 -8.89 -11.30
C VAL A 998 -3.93 -8.76 -11.56
N MET A 999 -3.08 -9.47 -10.81
CA MET A 999 -1.63 -9.43 -11.02
C MET A 999 -1.21 -10.09 -12.34
N LEU A 1000 -1.86 -11.19 -12.75
CA LEU A 1000 -1.62 -11.85 -14.04
C LEU A 1000 -1.99 -10.95 -15.24
N PHE A 1001 -3.15 -10.30 -15.22
CA PHE A 1001 -3.55 -9.37 -16.27
C PHE A 1001 -2.66 -8.13 -16.30
N SER A 1002 -2.25 -7.61 -15.14
CA SER A 1002 -1.31 -6.49 -15.06
C SER A 1002 0.04 -6.85 -15.69
N LEU A 1003 0.57 -8.07 -15.43
CA LEU A 1003 1.80 -8.59 -16.03
C LEU A 1003 1.71 -8.76 -17.57
N LEU A 1004 0.54 -9.14 -18.11
CA LEU A 1004 0.34 -9.27 -19.56
C LEU A 1004 0.55 -7.94 -20.30
N PHE A 1005 0.11 -6.84 -19.71
CA PHE A 1005 0.24 -5.48 -20.27
C PHE A 1005 1.57 -4.78 -19.92
N ALA A 1006 2.60 -5.51 -19.47
CA ALA A 1006 3.90 -4.91 -19.08
C ALA A 1006 4.75 -4.34 -20.23
N GLY A 1007 4.30 -4.43 -21.49
CA GLY A 1007 5.04 -3.99 -22.68
C GLY A 1007 5.96 -5.05 -23.31
N LEU A 1008 6.45 -6.04 -22.54
CA LEU A 1008 7.30 -7.12 -23.08
C LEU A 1008 6.52 -8.21 -23.83
N LEU A 1009 5.40 -8.67 -23.27
CA LEU A 1009 4.59 -9.75 -23.86
C LEU A 1009 3.64 -9.28 -24.97
N LEU A 1010 3.35 -7.99 -24.99
CA LEU A 1010 2.43 -7.33 -25.91
C LEU A 1010 2.97 -5.92 -26.17
N ASN A 1011 3.46 -5.67 -27.39
CA ASN A 1011 3.97 -4.37 -27.81
C ASN A 1011 2.83 -3.33 -27.82
N HIS A 1012 3.08 -2.14 -27.27
CA HIS A 1012 2.17 -0.99 -27.21
C HIS A 1012 1.47 -0.72 -28.56
N ASP A 1013 2.23 -0.64 -29.65
CA ASP A 1013 1.72 -0.31 -30.98
C ASP A 1013 0.78 -1.38 -31.57
N ALA A 1014 0.80 -2.60 -31.01
CA ALA A 1014 -0.06 -3.71 -31.41
C ALA A 1014 -1.37 -3.79 -30.59
N ILE A 1015 -1.55 -2.93 -29.58
CA ILE A 1015 -2.74 -2.93 -28.72
C ILE A 1015 -3.88 -2.17 -29.42
N PRO A 1016 -5.08 -2.78 -29.58
CA PRO A 1016 -6.22 -2.05 -30.13
C PRO A 1016 -6.62 -0.90 -29.20
N ALA A 1017 -6.94 0.27 -29.77
CA ALA A 1017 -7.18 1.50 -29.01
C ALA A 1017 -8.27 1.38 -27.91
N SER A 1018 -9.23 0.46 -28.07
CA SER A 1018 -10.25 0.15 -27.06
C SER A 1018 -9.74 -0.57 -25.80
N ALA A 1019 -8.53 -1.15 -25.86
CA ALA A 1019 -7.87 -1.85 -24.75
C ALA A 1019 -6.68 -1.06 -24.16
N LEU A 1020 -6.23 0.02 -24.80
CA LEU A 1020 -5.03 0.78 -24.40
C LEU A 1020 -5.07 1.28 -22.94
N TRP A 1021 -6.27 1.60 -22.44
CA TRP A 1021 -6.47 2.03 -21.05
C TRP A 1021 -6.12 0.93 -20.02
N LEU A 1022 -6.19 -0.36 -20.38
CA LEU A 1022 -5.76 -1.47 -19.51
C LEU A 1022 -4.25 -1.44 -19.25
N GLN A 1023 -3.46 -1.01 -20.24
CA GLN A 1023 -2.03 -0.79 -20.07
C GLN A 1023 -1.76 0.37 -19.10
N THR A 1024 -2.52 1.47 -19.18
CA THR A 1024 -2.39 2.60 -18.22
C THR A 1024 -2.81 2.25 -16.79
N LEU A 1025 -3.48 1.11 -16.59
CA LEU A 1025 -3.83 0.55 -15.28
C LEU A 1025 -2.79 -0.48 -14.78
N SER A 1026 -1.84 -0.90 -15.62
CA SER A 1026 -0.82 -1.88 -15.25
C SER A 1026 0.34 -1.23 -14.47
N ILE A 1027 0.46 -1.62 -13.19
CA ILE A 1027 1.66 -1.31 -12.40
C ILE A 1027 2.93 -1.98 -12.93
N PHE A 1028 2.82 -3.06 -13.71
CA PHE A 1028 3.99 -3.69 -14.32
C PHE A 1028 4.52 -2.87 -15.50
N HIS A 1029 3.66 -2.19 -16.25
CA HIS A 1029 4.08 -1.35 -17.38
C HIS A 1029 4.99 -0.21 -16.92
N TYR A 1030 4.50 0.66 -16.02
CA TYR A 1030 5.29 1.77 -15.48
C TYR A 1030 6.59 1.29 -14.82
N ALA A 1031 6.55 0.18 -14.08
CA ALA A 1031 7.74 -0.37 -13.43
C ALA A 1031 8.74 -0.96 -14.43
N PHE A 1032 8.28 -1.58 -15.52
CA PHE A 1032 9.15 -2.18 -16.53
C PHE A 1032 9.79 -1.12 -17.42
N GLU A 1033 9.01 -0.13 -17.87
CA GLU A 1033 9.49 1.00 -18.66
C GLU A 1033 10.50 1.85 -17.88
N ALA A 1034 10.18 2.22 -16.63
CA ALA A 1034 11.11 2.93 -15.75
C ALA A 1034 12.42 2.16 -15.52
N LEU A 1035 12.37 0.83 -15.29
CA LEU A 1035 13.60 0.03 -15.10
C LEU A 1035 14.45 -0.04 -16.37
N ILE A 1036 13.85 -0.14 -17.56
CA ILE A 1036 14.63 -0.31 -18.79
C ILE A 1036 15.12 1.00 -19.39
N VAL A 1037 14.36 2.11 -19.30
CA VAL A 1037 14.85 3.45 -19.65
C VAL A 1037 16.05 3.82 -18.77
N ASN A 1038 16.01 3.48 -17.49
CA ASN A 1038 17.12 3.69 -16.54
C ASN A 1038 18.43 2.97 -16.92
N GLU A 1039 18.37 1.73 -17.41
CA GLU A 1039 19.57 0.94 -17.75
C GLU A 1039 19.99 1.09 -19.22
N VAL A 1040 19.07 1.28 -20.17
CA VAL A 1040 19.37 1.12 -21.62
C VAL A 1040 19.59 2.43 -22.35
N THR A 1041 19.00 3.55 -21.91
CA THR A 1041 19.13 4.84 -22.62
C THR A 1041 20.58 5.30 -22.74
N PHE A 1042 21.45 4.96 -21.78
CA PHE A 1042 22.88 5.31 -21.76
C PHE A 1042 23.82 4.27 -22.40
N LEU A 1043 23.30 3.15 -22.92
CA LEU A 1043 24.12 2.08 -23.52
C LEU A 1043 24.20 2.19 -25.04
N THR A 1044 25.40 2.02 -25.58
CA THR A 1044 25.65 1.69 -26.99
C THR A 1044 25.82 0.18 -27.10
N LEU A 1045 24.94 -0.49 -27.85
CA LEU A 1045 24.94 -1.95 -28.00
C LEU A 1045 25.67 -2.35 -29.29
N ILE A 1046 26.52 -3.38 -29.22
CA ILE A 1046 27.33 -3.83 -30.36
C ILE A 1046 26.65 -5.05 -31.03
N ASP A 1047 26.37 -4.99 -32.34
CA ASP A 1047 25.98 -6.14 -33.16
C ASP A 1047 27.17 -6.57 -34.04
N HIS A 1048 27.84 -7.65 -33.65
CA HIS A 1048 28.92 -8.28 -34.44
C HIS A 1048 28.33 -9.04 -35.63
N LYS A 1049 28.17 -8.36 -36.78
CA LYS A 1049 27.45 -8.89 -37.95
C LYS A 1049 28.27 -8.77 -39.22
N TYR A 1050 28.37 -9.88 -39.97
CA TYR A 1050 29.17 -9.99 -41.20
C TYR A 1050 30.67 -9.63 -41.04
N GLY A 1051 31.21 -9.66 -39.82
CA GLY A 1051 32.59 -9.25 -39.53
C GLY A 1051 32.77 -7.74 -39.36
N LEU A 1052 31.68 -7.00 -39.16
CA LEU A 1052 31.66 -5.59 -38.79
C LEU A 1052 30.95 -5.42 -37.45
N ASP A 1053 31.41 -4.44 -36.67
CA ASP A 1053 30.88 -4.12 -35.35
C ASP A 1053 29.93 -2.92 -35.53
N ILE A 1054 28.62 -3.18 -35.47
CA ILE A 1054 27.60 -2.14 -35.66
C ILE A 1054 27.16 -1.63 -34.29
N GLU A 1055 27.60 -0.43 -33.92
CA GLU A 1055 27.15 0.25 -32.71
C GLU A 1055 25.74 0.84 -32.89
N VAL A 1056 24.80 0.42 -32.05
CA VAL A 1056 23.41 0.91 -32.05
C VAL A 1056 23.09 1.57 -30.71
N PRO A 1057 22.67 2.86 -30.69
CA PRO A 1057 22.24 3.51 -29.45
C PRO A 1057 21.01 2.83 -28.83
N GLY A 1058 21.06 2.53 -27.53
CA GLY A 1058 19.97 1.88 -26.79
C GLY A 1058 18.66 2.68 -26.81
N ALA A 1059 18.75 4.02 -26.83
CA ALA A 1059 17.60 4.91 -27.00
C ALA A 1059 16.84 4.68 -28.32
N SER A 1060 17.53 4.31 -29.40
CA SER A 1060 16.89 3.95 -30.68
C SER A 1060 16.16 2.62 -30.57
N ILE A 1061 16.77 1.63 -29.88
CA ILE A 1061 16.15 0.31 -29.67
C ILE A 1061 14.91 0.43 -28.77
N LEU A 1062 14.97 1.21 -27.67
CA LEU A 1062 13.82 1.51 -26.81
C LEU A 1062 12.64 2.06 -27.63
N SER A 1063 12.88 3.04 -28.50
CA SER A 1063 11.83 3.61 -29.36
C SER A 1063 11.26 2.60 -30.36
N ALA A 1064 12.06 1.63 -30.84
CA ALA A 1064 11.60 0.56 -31.74
C ALA A 1064 10.78 -0.55 -31.03
N PHE A 1065 10.82 -0.60 -29.69
CA PHE A 1065 9.95 -1.44 -28.87
C PHE A 1065 8.73 -0.67 -28.31
N GLY A 1066 8.52 0.59 -28.71
CA GLY A 1066 7.40 1.42 -28.27
C GLY A 1066 7.59 2.07 -26.89
N PHE A 1067 8.80 2.07 -26.33
CA PHE A 1067 9.12 2.74 -25.06
C PHE A 1067 9.57 4.19 -25.26
N ASN A 1068 9.20 5.06 -24.34
CA ASN A 1068 9.49 6.48 -24.36
C ASN A 1068 10.71 6.81 -23.47
N ASN A 1069 11.82 7.16 -24.13
CA ASN A 1069 13.10 7.53 -23.50
C ASN A 1069 13.01 8.66 -22.44
N LEU A 1070 11.93 9.45 -22.41
CA LEU A 1070 11.72 10.53 -21.46
C LEU A 1070 10.66 10.21 -20.38
N ALA A 1071 10.08 9.01 -20.36
CA ALA A 1071 8.96 8.67 -19.46
C ALA A 1071 9.35 8.38 -18.01
N LEU A 1072 10.62 8.02 -17.73
CA LEU A 1072 11.12 7.58 -16.42
C LEU A 1072 10.48 8.25 -15.18
N TRP A 1073 10.43 9.59 -15.14
CA TRP A 1073 9.86 10.32 -14.00
C TRP A 1073 8.33 10.35 -13.99
N ASN A 1074 7.68 10.29 -15.15
CA ASN A 1074 6.23 10.14 -15.27
C ASN A 1074 5.79 8.75 -14.77
N ASP A 1075 6.59 7.72 -15.03
CA ASP A 1075 6.31 6.34 -14.62
C ASP A 1075 6.52 6.13 -13.12
N VAL A 1076 7.61 6.68 -12.58
CA VAL A 1076 7.87 6.77 -11.13
C VAL A 1076 6.74 7.53 -10.42
N ALA A 1077 6.25 8.63 -11.00
CA ALA A 1077 5.09 9.35 -10.49
C ALA A 1077 3.80 8.53 -10.60
N GLY A 1078 3.58 7.82 -11.71
CA GLY A 1078 2.44 6.93 -11.94
C GLY A 1078 2.35 5.81 -10.90
N LEU A 1079 3.46 5.13 -10.60
CA LEU A 1079 3.55 4.14 -9.52
C LEU A 1079 3.22 4.76 -8.15
N GLY A 1080 3.76 5.94 -7.85
CA GLY A 1080 3.46 6.67 -6.61
C GLY A 1080 1.98 7.05 -6.48
N VAL A 1081 1.36 7.53 -7.57
CA VAL A 1081 -0.06 7.87 -7.64
C VAL A 1081 -0.95 6.63 -7.48
N ILE A 1082 -0.66 5.53 -8.20
CA ILE A 1082 -1.42 4.29 -8.07
C ILE A 1082 -1.30 3.69 -6.66
N SER A 1083 -0.11 3.76 -6.05
CA SER A 1083 0.09 3.35 -4.65
C SER A 1083 -0.75 4.19 -3.68
N GLY A 1084 -0.69 5.52 -3.79
CA GLY A 1084 -1.46 6.44 -2.95
C GLY A 1084 -2.98 6.25 -3.11
N ILE A 1085 -3.47 6.18 -4.34
CA ILE A 1085 -4.90 5.92 -4.65
C ILE A 1085 -5.33 4.57 -4.07
N SER A 1086 -4.53 3.51 -4.22
CA SER A 1086 -4.87 2.18 -3.69
C SER A 1086 -5.00 2.17 -2.16
N ILE A 1087 -4.11 2.88 -1.45
CA ILE A 1087 -4.15 3.03 0.01
C ILE A 1087 -5.37 3.86 0.44
N ILE A 1088 -5.72 4.93 -0.29
CA ILE A 1088 -6.90 5.76 0.00
C ILE A 1088 -8.20 4.98 -0.25
N MET A 1089 -8.29 4.24 -1.37
CA MET A 1089 -9.44 3.37 -1.66
C MET A 1089 -9.57 2.25 -0.62
N ALA A 1090 -8.46 1.66 -0.17
CA ALA A 1090 -8.46 0.67 0.89
C ALA A 1090 -8.99 1.23 2.22
N TYR A 1091 -8.58 2.45 2.60
CA TYR A 1091 -9.14 3.14 3.76
C TYR A 1091 -10.65 3.40 3.57
N ALA A 1092 -11.09 3.88 2.41
CA ALA A 1092 -12.50 4.12 2.13
C ALA A 1092 -13.33 2.82 2.21
N ALA A 1093 -12.84 1.73 1.63
CA ALA A 1093 -13.46 0.40 1.73
C ALA A 1093 -13.58 -0.07 3.18
N MET A 1094 -12.51 0.08 4.00
CA MET A 1094 -12.55 -0.20 5.44
C MET A 1094 -13.54 0.71 6.18
N HIS A 1095 -13.60 2.00 5.82
CA HIS A 1095 -14.46 2.96 6.49
C HIS A 1095 -15.94 2.64 6.26
N PHE A 1096 -16.34 2.36 5.01
CA PHE A 1096 -17.75 2.19 4.61
C PHE A 1096 -18.25 0.74 4.58
N LEU A 1097 -17.48 -0.23 4.08
CA LEU A 1097 -17.93 -1.63 3.97
C LEU A 1097 -17.88 -2.38 5.31
N LEU A 1098 -17.02 -1.94 6.24
CA LEU A 1098 -16.85 -2.55 7.56
C LEU A 1098 -17.52 -1.72 8.67
N VAL A 1099 -18.65 -1.06 8.35
CA VAL A 1099 -19.62 -0.60 9.33
C VAL A 1099 -20.46 -1.79 9.75
N GLU A 1100 -20.47 -2.13 11.04
CA GLU A 1100 -21.25 -3.26 11.53
C GLU A 1100 -22.76 -2.94 11.49
N LYS A 1101 -23.45 -3.49 10.49
CA LYS A 1101 -24.91 -3.52 10.40
C LYS A 1101 -25.41 -4.90 10.88
N ARG A 1102 -25.56 -5.11 12.19
CA ARG A 1102 -26.22 -6.31 12.74
C ARG A 1102 -27.72 -6.26 12.43
#